data_AF-A0A4D6MUC5-F1
#
_entry.id   AF-A0A4D6MUC5-F1
#
_cell.length_a   1.000
_cell.length_b   1.000
_cell.length_c   1.000
_cell.angle_alpha   90.00
_cell.angle_beta   90.00
_cell.angle_gamma   90.00
#
_symmetry.space_group_name_H-M   'P 1'
#
loop_
_entity.id
_entity.type
_entity.pdbx_description
1 polymer ?
#
loop_
_entity_poly.entity_id
_entity_poly.type
_entity_poly.pdbx_seq_one_letter_code
_entity_poly.pdbx_strand_id
1 'polypeptide(L)'
;MRINYLSFLTHTTTNSALGHDTITFCPPWTAGGDAGSLAGDDASLRFNSRESRLYLRPQRLFFHAKSGPGPGSHTVATACPRRCRLKPAALLLFLLLRETPPGDNVLDIWLHPRYVSSLALALHPPFSGNPNAALFSRNLDPPLSCSTPGTASELIQQANREQLAPFVYSVHNMLEVNAELKQLVKQRQLCKARNMFEKMDHRDEISWTTLIGGYVNASDSYEALFLFSNMWVQPELQIDQFMISVALKACALGVNICLGELLHGFSVKSGLITSVFVSSALIDMYMKVGKIEEGCRVFETMMAKNVVSWTAFIAGLVHAGYSVEGLLYFSEMWRSKVGYDSHTFSIALKASADLSFLHHGKAIHTQTIKQGFDESSFVINTLATMYNKCGKPDYVMRLFEKMRMPDVVSWTNLITTYVQMGEEEHAMKVFKRMRKSDVPPNKFTFAAIISACANLAIAKWGEQLHGHVFRLGFVDALSVANSIITLYSKCGLLTSASLVFRGITRKDIISWSTIIAVYSQGGYAKEAFDYLSWMRREGPKPNEFAISSILSVCASMALLEQGKQVHAHVLCIGIDHEAMVHSALISMYSKCGSVQDASKIFDSLKMNDIISWTAMINGYAEHGYSLEAINLFEKISIVGLKPDHVTFIGVLTACSHAGMVDLGLFYFLKMTNEYKISPSKEHYGCIIDLLCRAGQLSEAEHIIRTMPFHIDDVVWSTFLRACREHGDVDRGRWTAEQLLRLDPNSAGTHITLANIYAAKGRWKEVADIRKLMKSKGVIKERGWSWINVNDHLNAFVAGDQAHPQSEHISTILELLRANIGDAQLEIRSLHEDVEVAFTEKQYLMPDESSLIELIGSEIDASVTILNDQFTEINDCVRCHDYIPKETAAVLIQWTDLLAFQAPWEPMKTILKQFPSFHLEGR
;
A
#
# COMPACT_ATOMS: atom_id res chain seq x y z
N MET A 1 -20.99 53.56 27.52
CA MET A 1 -20.49 54.58 28.47
C MET A 1 -18.98 54.41 28.64
N ARG A 2 -18.25 55.49 28.95
CA ARG A 2 -16.78 55.53 29.09
C ARG A 2 -16.27 54.93 30.42
N ILE A 3 -14.94 54.76 30.49
CA ILE A 3 -13.99 54.76 31.65
C ILE A 3 -13.06 53.53 31.49
N ASN A 4 -11.91 53.71 30.81
CA ASN A 4 -10.57 54.03 31.34
C ASN A 4 -9.87 52.84 32.02
N TYR A 5 -8.76 52.30 31.51
CA TYR A 5 -7.37 52.82 31.42
C TYR A 5 -6.52 52.60 32.69
N LEU A 6 -5.46 51.79 32.54
CA LEU A 6 -4.18 51.70 33.28
C LEU A 6 -3.59 50.30 32.91
N SER A 7 -2.58 50.07 32.07
CA SER A 7 -1.29 50.72 31.78
C SER A 7 -0.27 50.66 32.92
N PHE A 8 0.82 49.90 32.75
CA PHE A 8 2.24 50.24 32.95
C PHE A 8 3.04 48.98 32.50
N LEU A 9 3.81 48.98 31.41
CA LEU A 9 5.19 49.53 31.24
C LEU A 9 6.25 48.73 32.04
N THR A 10 7.46 48.38 31.56
CA THR A 10 8.06 48.14 30.20
C THR A 10 9.54 47.76 30.43
N HIS A 11 10.16 47.00 29.52
CA HIS A 11 11.55 47.19 29.05
C HIS A 11 11.74 46.30 27.80
N THR A 12 11.76 46.85 26.56
CA THR A 12 12.95 47.32 25.78
C THR A 12 13.99 46.21 25.53
N THR A 13 14.55 45.95 24.34
CA THR A 13 14.66 46.65 23.02
C THR A 13 15.41 45.71 22.04
N THR A 14 15.30 45.68 20.69
CA THR A 14 14.36 46.22 19.66
C THR A 14 14.72 45.63 18.28
N ASN A 15 13.74 45.53 17.36
CA ASN A 15 13.87 45.52 15.87
C ASN A 15 14.54 44.29 15.20
N SER A 16 14.07 43.75 14.08
CA SER A 16 12.90 44.03 13.20
C SER A 16 12.52 42.72 12.45
N ALA A 17 11.54 42.61 11.52
CA ALA A 17 10.80 43.60 10.75
C ALA A 17 9.35 43.16 10.37
N LEU A 18 8.87 43.65 9.21
CA LEU A 18 7.52 43.59 8.62
C LEU A 18 7.28 42.29 7.80
N GLY A 19 6.04 41.89 7.48
CA GLY A 19 4.78 42.65 7.56
C GLY A 19 3.50 41.78 7.64
N HIS A 20 2.36 42.46 7.79
CA HIS A 20 1.03 41.90 8.02
C HIS A 20 0.36 41.40 6.73
N ASP A 21 -0.59 40.47 6.87
CA ASP A 21 -1.99 40.81 6.55
C ASP A 21 -3.01 39.96 7.33
N THR A 22 -4.07 40.62 7.79
CA THR A 22 -5.18 40.04 8.58
C THR A 22 -6.49 40.63 8.10
N ILE A 23 -7.38 39.81 7.52
CA ILE A 23 -8.76 40.22 7.22
C ILE A 23 -9.75 39.16 7.72
N THR A 24 -10.75 39.66 8.46
CA THR A 24 -11.85 38.89 9.08
C THR A 24 -13.06 38.80 8.17
N PHE A 25 -13.87 37.74 8.35
CA PHE A 25 -15.15 37.53 7.67
C PHE A 25 -16.22 38.58 8.02
N CYS A 26 -17.07 38.92 7.03
CA CYS A 26 -18.52 39.14 7.23
C CYS A 26 -19.31 38.98 5.90
N PRO A 27 -20.64 38.71 5.94
CA PRO A 27 -21.43 38.26 4.78
C PRO A 27 -22.19 39.38 4.06
N PRO A 28 -22.68 39.15 2.82
CA PRO A 28 -23.58 40.08 2.12
C PRO A 28 -25.05 39.66 2.17
N TRP A 29 -25.96 40.61 2.40
CA TRP A 29 -27.24 40.83 1.69
C TRP A 29 -27.89 42.11 2.27
N THR A 30 -28.02 43.19 1.47
CA THR A 30 -29.25 43.98 1.18
C THR A 30 -28.96 45.40 0.67
N ALA A 31 -29.41 45.67 -0.56
CA ALA A 31 -30.15 46.86 -1.06
C ALA A 31 -29.59 48.31 -1.02
N GLY A 32 -29.73 48.99 -2.17
CA GLY A 32 -29.71 50.46 -2.36
C GLY A 32 -28.31 51.08 -2.59
N GLY A 33 -28.11 52.03 -3.51
CA GLY A 33 -28.98 52.61 -4.53
C GLY A 33 -28.32 53.82 -5.22
N ASP A 34 -28.56 53.96 -6.53
CA ASP A 34 -28.44 55.15 -7.40
C ASP A 34 -27.09 55.90 -7.70
N ALA A 35 -26.87 56.02 -9.02
CA ALA A 35 -26.51 57.23 -9.80
C ALA A 35 -25.05 57.48 -10.29
N GLY A 36 -24.95 57.75 -11.60
CA GLY A 36 -23.81 58.41 -12.30
C GLY A 36 -22.97 57.47 -13.20
N SER A 37 -23.33 57.24 -14.47
CA SER A 37 -22.82 57.94 -15.69
C SER A 37 -21.32 57.72 -15.98
N LEU A 38 -20.83 57.30 -17.17
CA LEU A 38 -21.33 57.43 -18.54
C LEU A 38 -20.52 56.51 -19.51
N ALA A 39 -21.12 56.09 -20.64
CA ALA A 39 -20.52 55.52 -21.87
C ALA A 39 -19.71 54.18 -21.78
N GLY A 40 -19.84 53.23 -22.71
CA GLY A 40 -20.72 53.18 -23.90
C GLY A 40 -20.68 51.81 -24.62
N ASP A 41 -21.70 51.57 -25.45
CA ASP A 41 -21.86 50.61 -26.57
C ASP A 41 -21.58 49.10 -26.29
N ASP A 42 -22.62 48.25 -26.16
CA ASP A 42 -23.44 47.57 -27.20
C ASP A 42 -22.73 46.36 -27.87
N ALA A 43 -23.35 45.18 -28.07
CA ALA A 43 -24.71 44.75 -27.74
C ALA A 43 -24.85 43.21 -27.59
N SER A 44 -25.84 42.81 -26.79
CA SER A 44 -26.65 41.57 -26.89
C SER A 44 -25.99 40.18 -27.02
N LEU A 45 -26.20 39.34 -26.00
CA LEU A 45 -27.15 38.21 -26.11
C LEU A 45 -27.70 37.80 -24.73
N ARG A 46 -29.03 37.80 -24.59
CA ARG A 46 -29.73 37.47 -23.33
C ARG A 46 -29.97 35.96 -23.24
N PHE A 47 -29.67 35.37 -22.09
CA PHE A 47 -30.38 34.16 -21.64
C PHE A 47 -31.45 34.55 -20.62
N ASN A 48 -32.71 34.29 -20.93
CA ASN A 48 -33.81 34.42 -19.98
C ASN A 48 -33.81 33.23 -19.02
N SER A 49 -34.05 33.51 -17.75
CA SER A 49 -34.42 32.49 -16.76
C SER A 49 -35.82 31.94 -17.04
N ARG A 50 -36.00 30.64 -16.79
CA ARG A 50 -37.26 30.11 -16.26
C ARG A 50 -37.03 28.79 -15.54
N GLU A 51 -37.85 28.56 -14.52
CA GLU A 51 -37.72 27.47 -13.56
C GLU A 51 -38.03 26.11 -14.19
N SER A 52 -37.43 25.05 -13.65
CA SER A 52 -38.21 23.90 -13.12
C SER A 52 -37.32 22.87 -12.44
N ARG A 53 -37.76 22.39 -11.27
CA ARG A 53 -37.21 21.21 -10.60
C ARG A 53 -37.47 19.98 -11.46
N LEU A 54 -36.47 19.10 -11.63
CA LEU A 54 -36.71 17.75 -12.15
C LEU A 54 -36.01 16.69 -11.30
N TYR A 55 -36.84 15.85 -10.68
CA TYR A 55 -36.48 14.51 -10.24
C TYR A 55 -35.99 13.69 -11.44
N LEU A 56 -34.92 12.91 -11.28
CA LEU A 56 -34.63 11.80 -12.17
C LEU A 56 -34.43 10.50 -11.38
N ARG A 57 -35.49 9.69 -11.35
CA ARG A 57 -35.36 8.23 -11.17
C ARG A 57 -34.79 7.62 -12.45
N PRO A 58 -33.96 6.56 -12.38
CA PRO A 58 -33.59 5.80 -13.55
C PRO A 58 -34.78 4.92 -14.01
N GLN A 59 -35.16 5.01 -15.28
CA GLN A 59 -36.03 4.03 -15.93
C GLN A 59 -35.42 3.48 -17.22
N ARG A 60 -35.71 2.20 -17.44
CA ARG A 60 -35.25 1.37 -18.56
C ARG A 60 -35.88 1.82 -19.88
N LEU A 61 -35.08 1.84 -20.95
CA LEU A 61 -35.52 1.65 -22.34
C LEU A 61 -34.54 0.63 -22.94
N PHE A 62 -34.90 -0.64 -23.16
CA PHE A 62 -35.77 -1.20 -24.22
C PHE A 62 -35.29 -0.92 -25.66
N PHE A 63 -35.06 -2.03 -26.38
CA PHE A 63 -34.66 -2.07 -27.79
C PHE A 63 -35.72 -1.48 -28.72
N HIS A 64 -35.28 -0.81 -29.80
CA HIS A 64 -35.97 -0.87 -31.08
C HIS A 64 -34.97 -0.95 -32.23
N ALA A 65 -35.12 -1.97 -33.08
CA ALA A 65 -34.36 -2.15 -34.32
C ALA A 65 -35.19 -1.70 -35.54
N LYS A 66 -34.54 -1.09 -36.54
CA LYS A 66 -35.09 -0.92 -37.90
C LYS A 66 -34.01 -1.03 -39.00
N SER A 67 -33.95 -2.23 -39.59
CA SER A 67 -33.85 -2.53 -41.03
C SER A 67 -33.21 -1.53 -42.04
N GLY A 68 -32.01 -1.88 -42.55
CA GLY A 68 -31.64 -2.03 -43.99
C GLY A 68 -31.63 -0.81 -44.94
N PRO A 69 -31.12 -0.94 -46.20
CA PRO A 69 -30.58 -2.15 -46.88
C PRO A 69 -29.11 -2.05 -47.39
N GLY A 70 -28.56 -3.15 -47.93
CA GLY A 70 -27.29 -3.22 -48.69
C GLY A 70 -27.43 -2.81 -50.18
N PRO A 71 -26.40 -2.98 -51.06
CA PRO A 71 -25.76 -4.27 -51.38
C PRO A 71 -24.20 -4.19 -51.52
N GLY A 72 -23.42 -5.25 -51.82
CA GLY A 72 -23.69 -6.70 -51.93
C GLY A 72 -22.51 -7.47 -52.57
N SER A 73 -22.47 -8.81 -52.39
CA SER A 73 -21.67 -9.84 -53.13
C SER A 73 -20.13 -9.68 -53.26
N HIS A 74 -19.29 -10.70 -53.05
CA HIS A 74 -19.45 -12.08 -53.54
C HIS A 74 -19.17 -13.19 -52.52
N THR A 75 -19.83 -14.33 -52.75
CA THR A 75 -19.73 -15.60 -52.02
C THR A 75 -19.12 -16.69 -52.90
N VAL A 76 -18.32 -17.59 -52.31
CA VAL A 76 -18.41 -19.04 -52.60
C VAL A 76 -18.31 -19.79 -51.27
N ALA A 77 -19.11 -20.84 -51.10
CA ALA A 77 -19.24 -21.60 -49.86
C ALA A 77 -19.26 -23.10 -50.09
N THR A 78 -18.67 -23.87 -49.18
CA THR A 78 -18.97 -25.28 -48.85
C THR A 78 -18.45 -25.53 -47.42
N ALA A 79 -18.99 -26.42 -46.58
CA ALA A 79 -20.35 -26.94 -46.45
C ALA A 79 -20.56 -27.33 -44.96
N CYS A 80 -21.80 -27.42 -44.48
CA CYS A 80 -22.10 -27.73 -43.07
C CYS A 80 -23.27 -28.72 -42.97
N PRO A 81 -23.25 -29.62 -41.96
CA PRO A 81 -24.50 -30.00 -41.31
C PRO A 81 -24.44 -29.92 -39.77
N ARG A 82 -25.10 -28.87 -39.24
CA ARG A 82 -25.86 -28.79 -37.98
C ARG A 82 -25.71 -29.93 -36.95
N ARG A 83 -25.37 -29.57 -35.69
CA ARG A 83 -26.27 -29.77 -34.53
C ARG A 83 -25.88 -28.98 -33.26
N CYS A 84 -26.91 -28.46 -32.59
CA CYS A 84 -27.03 -28.12 -31.16
C CYS A 84 -25.98 -27.25 -30.44
N ARG A 85 -26.37 -26.01 -30.13
CA ARG A 85 -25.85 -25.25 -28.98
C ARG A 85 -26.22 -25.96 -27.66
N LEU A 86 -25.24 -26.23 -26.79
CA LEU A 86 -25.43 -26.57 -25.38
C LEU A 86 -24.66 -25.57 -24.51
N LYS A 87 -25.24 -25.17 -23.37
CA LYS A 87 -24.69 -24.12 -22.49
C LYS A 87 -23.58 -24.69 -21.59
N PRO A 88 -22.45 -23.98 -21.37
CA PRO A 88 -21.40 -24.40 -20.44
C PRO A 88 -21.78 -24.09 -18.98
N ALA A 89 -22.81 -24.78 -18.46
CA ALA A 89 -23.23 -24.71 -17.06
C ALA A 89 -23.35 -26.09 -16.38
N ALA A 90 -23.30 -27.19 -17.16
CA ALA A 90 -23.43 -28.54 -16.64
C ALA A 90 -22.07 -29.24 -16.36
N LEU A 91 -20.98 -28.79 -16.99
CA LEU A 91 -19.66 -29.41 -16.81
C LEU A 91 -18.99 -29.05 -15.47
N LEU A 92 -19.32 -27.86 -14.93
CA LEU A 92 -18.75 -27.37 -13.66
C LEU A 92 -19.26 -28.17 -12.44
N LEU A 93 -20.48 -28.71 -12.52
CA LEU A 93 -21.09 -29.48 -11.44
C LEU A 93 -20.60 -30.95 -11.41
N PHE A 94 -20.07 -31.46 -12.51
CA PHE A 94 -19.64 -32.87 -12.64
C PHE A 94 -18.16 -33.10 -12.27
N LEU A 95 -17.36 -32.03 -12.21
CA LEU A 95 -15.94 -32.11 -11.82
C LEU A 95 -15.68 -31.76 -10.35
N LEU A 96 -16.64 -31.15 -9.64
CA LEU A 96 -16.53 -30.81 -8.21
C LEU A 96 -16.90 -31.97 -7.26
N LEU A 97 -17.27 -33.15 -7.78
CA LEU A 97 -17.80 -34.28 -7.00
C LEU A 97 -16.91 -35.53 -7.02
N ARG A 98 -15.60 -35.42 -7.28
CA ARG A 98 -14.72 -36.60 -7.41
C ARG A 98 -13.41 -36.65 -6.62
N GLU A 99 -13.06 -35.64 -5.82
CA GLU A 99 -11.85 -35.68 -4.98
C GLU A 99 -12.07 -35.12 -3.56
N THR A 100 -12.71 -35.91 -2.71
CA THR A 100 -12.51 -35.88 -1.25
C THR A 100 -12.52 -37.31 -0.69
N PRO A 101 -11.64 -37.65 0.27
CA PRO A 101 -11.68 -38.95 0.96
C PRO A 101 -12.85 -39.01 1.97
N PRO A 102 -13.32 -40.21 2.34
CA PRO A 102 -14.48 -40.36 3.23
C PRO A 102 -14.09 -40.16 4.70
N GLY A 103 -14.47 -39.02 5.27
CA GLY A 103 -14.31 -38.73 6.69
C GLY A 103 -14.84 -37.33 7.03
N ASP A 104 -15.81 -37.29 7.95
CA ASP A 104 -16.46 -36.12 8.56
C ASP A 104 -17.34 -35.21 7.67
N ASN A 105 -18.57 -35.01 8.14
CA ASN A 105 -19.64 -34.27 7.45
C ASN A 105 -19.41 -32.75 7.51
N VAL A 106 -18.91 -32.16 6.43
CA VAL A 106 -18.88 -30.69 6.25
C VAL A 106 -20.15 -30.22 5.53
N LEU A 107 -21.29 -30.25 6.22
CA LEU A 107 -22.56 -29.72 5.71
C LEU A 107 -23.50 -29.14 6.81
N ASP A 108 -22.94 -28.78 7.97
CA ASP A 108 -23.67 -28.17 9.10
C ASP A 108 -23.18 -26.74 9.45
N ILE A 109 -22.57 -26.04 8.49
CA ILE A 109 -22.19 -24.62 8.65
C ILE A 109 -22.66 -23.85 7.41
N TRP A 110 -23.92 -23.42 7.42
CA TRP A 110 -24.45 -22.11 7.00
C TRP A 110 -26.00 -22.19 6.92
N LEU A 111 -26.69 -21.16 7.42
CA LEU A 111 -28.16 -21.01 7.43
C LEU A 111 -28.95 -22.08 8.22
N HIS A 112 -29.08 -21.90 9.54
CA HIS A 112 -29.97 -22.70 10.39
C HIS A 112 -31.41 -22.08 10.40
N PRO A 113 -32.41 -22.63 9.68
CA PRO A 113 -33.66 -21.90 9.37
C PRO A 113 -34.71 -21.92 10.50
N ARG A 114 -34.39 -22.48 11.67
CA ARG A 114 -35.36 -22.75 12.76
C ARG A 114 -35.72 -21.54 13.65
N TYR A 115 -34.97 -20.44 13.57
CA TYR A 115 -35.13 -19.31 14.50
C TYR A 115 -35.97 -18.13 13.97
N VAL A 116 -36.10 -18.00 12.64
CA VAL A 116 -37.02 -17.01 12.06
C VAL A 116 -38.48 -17.44 12.29
N SER A 117 -38.77 -18.73 12.26
CA SER A 117 -40.12 -19.28 12.40
C SER A 117 -40.75 -19.07 13.78
N SER A 118 -40.00 -19.24 14.88
CA SER A 118 -40.57 -19.10 16.23
C SER A 118 -40.91 -17.65 16.58
N LEU A 119 -40.06 -16.69 16.19
CA LEU A 119 -40.30 -15.27 16.49
C LEU A 119 -41.30 -14.63 15.52
N ALA A 120 -41.34 -15.05 14.24
CA ALA A 120 -42.37 -14.59 13.30
C ALA A 120 -43.78 -15.05 13.71
N LEU A 121 -43.91 -16.24 14.31
CA LEU A 121 -45.18 -16.73 14.88
C LEU A 121 -45.66 -15.90 16.09
N ALA A 122 -44.75 -15.29 16.85
CA ALA A 122 -45.08 -14.48 18.03
C ALA A 122 -45.48 -13.02 17.72
N LEU A 123 -45.36 -12.57 16.46
CA LEU A 123 -45.63 -11.18 16.04
C LEU A 123 -47.06 -10.95 15.52
N HIS A 124 -47.92 -11.99 15.55
CA HIS A 124 -49.34 -11.87 15.22
C HIS A 124 -50.19 -11.73 16.49
N PRO A 125 -51.15 -10.77 16.56
CA PRO A 125 -52.04 -10.64 17.70
C PRO A 125 -53.04 -11.81 17.75
N PRO A 126 -53.35 -12.37 18.94
CA PRO A 126 -54.32 -13.45 19.05
C PRO A 126 -55.75 -12.90 18.93
N PHE A 127 -56.40 -13.18 17.80
CA PHE A 127 -57.86 -13.07 17.68
C PHE A 127 -58.46 -14.42 17.26
N SER A 128 -59.50 -14.83 17.98
CA SER A 128 -60.20 -16.13 17.93
C SER A 128 -59.35 -17.33 18.39
N GLY A 129 -59.89 -18.11 19.33
CA GLY A 129 -59.13 -19.09 20.10
C GLY A 129 -59.12 -20.49 19.52
N ASN A 130 -58.06 -21.25 19.83
CA ASN A 130 -58.04 -22.71 19.73
C ASN A 130 -57.07 -23.29 20.80
N PRO A 131 -57.56 -23.87 21.90
CA PRO A 131 -56.73 -24.29 23.02
C PRO A 131 -56.18 -25.73 22.80
N ASN A 132 -55.28 -25.93 21.85
CA ASN A 132 -54.58 -27.22 21.64
C ASN A 132 -53.28 -27.08 20.81
N ALA A 133 -52.31 -26.31 21.30
CA ALA A 133 -50.99 -26.15 20.65
C ALA A 133 -49.83 -26.09 21.66
N ALA A 134 -49.84 -26.96 22.67
CA ALA A 134 -48.78 -27.07 23.67
C ALA A 134 -48.39 -28.53 23.91
N LEU A 135 -47.51 -29.10 23.07
CA LEU A 135 -46.85 -30.40 23.30
C LEU A 135 -45.77 -30.70 22.24
N PHE A 136 -44.66 -29.95 22.19
CA PHE A 136 -43.41 -30.40 21.53
C PHE A 136 -42.17 -29.61 21.96
N SER A 137 -41.46 -30.10 22.99
CA SER A 137 -40.00 -30.26 22.96
C SER A 137 -39.52 -31.04 24.19
N ARG A 138 -38.59 -31.97 23.96
CA ARG A 138 -37.85 -32.74 24.99
C ARG A 138 -36.40 -32.26 24.98
N ASN A 139 -35.77 -32.38 26.15
CA ASN A 139 -34.34 -32.63 26.39
C ASN A 139 -33.32 -31.86 25.52
N LEU A 140 -32.66 -30.88 26.13
CA LEU A 140 -31.26 -30.54 25.87
C LEU A 140 -30.53 -30.44 27.21
N ASP A 141 -29.37 -31.09 27.29
CA ASP A 141 -28.52 -31.11 28.49
C ASP A 141 -27.83 -29.74 28.73
N PRO A 142 -27.50 -29.39 29.98
CA PRO A 142 -26.86 -28.11 30.30
C PRO A 142 -25.37 -28.11 29.93
N PRO A 143 -24.82 -27.00 29.37
CA PRO A 143 -23.39 -26.88 29.15
C PRO A 143 -22.61 -26.68 30.46
N LEU A 144 -21.51 -27.43 30.52
CA LEU A 144 -20.53 -27.54 31.60
C LEU A 144 -20.02 -26.20 32.20
N SER A 145 -20.11 -26.13 33.53
CA SER A 145 -19.11 -25.62 34.48
C SER A 145 -18.10 -24.53 34.04
N CYS A 146 -18.25 -23.34 34.62
CA CYS A 146 -17.09 -22.48 34.94
C CYS A 146 -16.44 -22.97 36.26
N SER A 147 -15.27 -23.59 36.17
CA SER A 147 -14.46 -23.99 37.33
C SER A 147 -13.11 -23.28 37.35
N THR A 148 -12.81 -22.59 38.44
CA THR A 148 -11.43 -22.37 38.92
C THR A 148 -11.38 -22.57 40.44
N PRO A 149 -10.28 -23.13 40.97
CA PRO A 149 -10.23 -23.60 42.35
C PRO A 149 -9.82 -22.48 43.34
N GLY A 150 -10.47 -22.44 44.51
CA GLY A 150 -10.19 -21.46 45.55
C GLY A 150 -10.68 -21.91 46.94
N THR A 151 -9.86 -22.70 47.63
CA THR A 151 -9.82 -22.89 49.10
C THR A 151 -11.17 -22.90 49.84
N ALA A 152 -11.80 -24.08 49.90
CA ALA A 152 -12.79 -24.37 50.94
C ALA A 152 -12.09 -24.60 52.29
N SER A 153 -12.10 -23.58 53.17
CA SER A 153 -11.72 -23.77 54.59
C SER A 153 -12.35 -22.78 55.59
N GLU A 154 -12.92 -21.63 55.18
CA GLU A 154 -13.32 -20.57 56.13
C GLU A 154 -14.77 -20.05 56.02
N LEU A 155 -15.63 -20.66 55.19
CA LEU A 155 -17.05 -20.23 55.05
C LEU A 155 -18.10 -21.23 55.58
N ILE A 156 -17.70 -22.18 56.42
CA ILE A 156 -18.62 -23.14 57.07
C ILE A 156 -19.20 -22.57 58.40
N GLN A 157 -18.75 -21.41 58.87
CA GLN A 157 -19.11 -20.87 60.19
C GLN A 157 -20.03 -19.63 60.20
N GLN A 158 -20.82 -19.41 59.13
CA GLN A 158 -21.80 -18.32 59.11
C GLN A 158 -23.13 -18.65 58.38
N ALA A 159 -23.46 -19.94 58.25
CA ALA A 159 -24.64 -20.42 57.51
C ALA A 159 -25.81 -20.93 58.38
N ASN A 160 -25.84 -20.61 59.68
CA ASN A 160 -26.87 -21.08 60.62
C ASN A 160 -27.37 -19.97 61.56
N ARG A 161 -28.01 -18.95 60.99
CA ARG A 161 -29.01 -18.08 61.66
C ARG A 161 -29.60 -17.08 60.66
N GLU A 162 -30.64 -17.50 59.96
CA GLU A 162 -31.83 -16.68 59.70
C GLU A 162 -32.99 -17.61 59.32
N GLN A 163 -34.13 -17.41 59.97
CA GLN A 163 -35.26 -18.36 59.94
C GLN A 163 -36.22 -18.04 58.79
N LEU A 164 -37.01 -19.05 58.41
CA LEU A 164 -38.08 -18.92 57.43
C LEU A 164 -39.06 -17.81 57.84
N ALA A 165 -39.31 -16.89 56.91
CA ALA A 165 -40.59 -16.19 56.78
C ALA A 165 -40.95 -16.18 55.28
N PRO A 166 -42.17 -16.60 54.89
CA PRO A 166 -42.61 -16.45 53.51
C PRO A 166 -42.91 -14.97 53.25
N PHE A 167 -41.96 -14.27 52.63
CA PHE A 167 -42.18 -12.91 52.17
C PHE A 167 -43.21 -12.91 51.04
N VAL A 168 -44.45 -12.59 51.37
CA VAL A 168 -45.49 -12.27 50.40
C VAL A 168 -45.22 -10.86 49.87
N TYR A 169 -44.63 -10.76 48.67
CA TYR A 169 -44.33 -9.47 48.04
C TYR A 169 -45.62 -8.78 47.57
N SER A 170 -46.18 -7.95 48.46
CA SER A 170 -47.23 -6.98 48.12
C SER A 170 -46.67 -5.86 47.23
N VAL A 171 -47.56 -5.23 46.46
CA VAL A 171 -47.29 -4.19 45.43
C VAL A 171 -46.39 -3.03 45.90
N HIS A 172 -46.28 -2.79 47.20
CA HIS A 172 -45.36 -1.79 47.78
C HIS A 172 -43.85 -2.08 47.57
N ASN A 173 -43.45 -3.30 47.19
CA ASN A 173 -42.05 -3.73 47.24
C ASN A 173 -41.32 -3.70 45.87
N MET A 174 -42.05 -3.58 44.75
CA MET A 174 -41.44 -3.57 43.40
C MET A 174 -40.45 -2.41 43.17
N LEU A 175 -40.64 -1.26 43.83
CA LEU A 175 -39.73 -0.11 43.70
C LEU A 175 -38.36 -0.37 44.34
N GLU A 176 -38.31 -1.05 45.49
CA GLU A 176 -37.07 -1.39 46.18
C GLU A 176 -36.31 -2.49 45.42
N VAL A 177 -37.03 -3.53 44.99
CA VAL A 177 -36.52 -4.62 44.15
C VAL A 177 -35.94 -4.09 42.82
N ASN A 178 -36.62 -3.16 42.15
CA ASN A 178 -36.09 -2.51 40.94
C ASN A 178 -34.90 -1.58 41.22
N ALA A 179 -34.85 -0.91 42.37
CA ALA A 179 -33.70 -0.09 42.76
C ALA A 179 -32.45 -0.93 43.02
N GLU A 180 -32.57 -2.06 43.71
CA GLU A 180 -31.47 -3.00 43.94
C GLU A 180 -31.02 -3.67 42.63
N LEU A 181 -31.95 -4.11 41.77
CA LEU A 181 -31.61 -4.64 40.43
C LEU A 181 -30.78 -3.62 39.62
N LYS A 182 -31.21 -2.35 39.62
CA LYS A 182 -30.52 -1.24 38.97
C LYS A 182 -29.13 -0.97 39.58
N GLN A 183 -28.98 -1.16 40.89
CA GLN A 183 -27.69 -1.06 41.58
C GLN A 183 -26.75 -2.20 41.18
N LEU A 184 -27.22 -3.45 41.13
CA LEU A 184 -26.41 -4.60 40.67
C LEU A 184 -25.94 -4.44 39.22
N VAL A 185 -26.82 -3.97 38.34
CA VAL A 185 -26.47 -3.62 36.95
C VAL A 185 -25.43 -2.50 36.90
N LYS A 186 -25.59 -1.43 37.69
CA LYS A 186 -24.61 -0.33 37.78
C LYS A 186 -23.24 -0.79 38.29
N GLN A 187 -23.21 -1.79 39.18
CA GLN A 187 -21.98 -2.43 39.67
C GLN A 187 -21.41 -3.48 38.69
N ARG A 188 -21.99 -3.65 37.49
CA ARG A 188 -21.65 -4.68 36.50
C ARG A 188 -21.77 -6.13 37.00
N GLN A 189 -22.51 -6.37 38.08
CA GLN A 189 -22.71 -7.71 38.65
C GLN A 189 -23.87 -8.44 37.95
N LEU A 190 -23.82 -8.54 36.61
CA LEU A 190 -24.94 -9.00 35.78
C LEU A 190 -25.44 -10.42 36.15
N CYS A 191 -24.54 -11.33 36.54
CA CYS A 191 -24.95 -12.68 36.99
C CYS A 191 -25.83 -12.63 38.26
N LYS A 192 -25.53 -11.71 39.20
CA LYS A 192 -26.37 -11.53 40.40
C LYS A 192 -27.68 -10.83 40.06
N ALA A 193 -27.63 -9.80 39.21
CA ALA A 193 -28.83 -9.12 38.70
C ALA A 193 -29.77 -10.12 38.00
N ARG A 194 -29.22 -11.05 37.21
CA ARG A 194 -29.99 -12.10 36.55
C ARG A 194 -30.59 -13.09 37.53
N ASN A 195 -29.81 -13.62 38.48
CA ASN A 195 -30.31 -14.55 39.50
C ASN A 195 -31.38 -13.91 40.41
N MET A 196 -31.29 -12.61 40.66
CA MET A 196 -32.33 -11.85 41.37
C MET A 196 -33.59 -11.72 40.52
N PHE A 197 -33.44 -11.33 39.25
CA PHE A 197 -34.54 -11.18 38.29
C PHE A 197 -35.30 -12.48 38.01
N GLU A 198 -34.63 -13.63 37.98
CA GLU A 198 -35.28 -14.95 37.85
C GLU A 198 -36.08 -15.35 39.09
N LYS A 199 -35.78 -14.77 40.26
CA LYS A 199 -36.52 -14.98 41.52
C LYS A 199 -37.67 -13.99 41.77
N MET A 200 -37.90 -13.03 40.88
CA MET A 200 -39.01 -12.09 41.02
C MET A 200 -40.36 -12.78 40.72
N ASP A 201 -41.30 -12.73 41.67
CA ASP A 201 -42.66 -13.27 41.51
C ASP A 201 -43.45 -12.51 40.43
N HIS A 202 -43.25 -11.20 40.33
CA HIS A 202 -43.83 -10.31 39.31
C HIS A 202 -42.72 -9.46 38.69
N ARG A 203 -42.79 -9.19 37.38
CA ARG A 203 -41.77 -8.42 36.63
C ARG A 203 -42.45 -7.32 35.84
N ASP A 204 -42.17 -6.07 36.19
CA ASP A 204 -42.75 -4.90 35.50
C ASP A 204 -41.85 -4.40 34.35
N GLU A 205 -42.31 -3.37 33.65
CA GLU A 205 -41.59 -2.76 32.53
C GLU A 205 -40.18 -2.27 32.94
N ILE A 206 -40.02 -1.83 34.19
CA ILE A 206 -38.77 -1.29 34.74
C ILE A 206 -37.79 -2.43 35.02
N SER A 207 -38.25 -3.57 35.54
CA SER A 207 -37.41 -4.76 35.77
C SER A 207 -36.79 -5.24 34.46
N TRP A 208 -37.61 -5.42 33.42
CA TRP A 208 -37.15 -5.90 32.11
C TRP A 208 -36.20 -4.91 31.42
N THR A 209 -36.59 -3.63 31.32
CA THR A 209 -35.75 -2.60 30.67
C THR A 209 -34.41 -2.40 31.38
N THR A 210 -34.38 -2.49 32.71
CA THR A 210 -33.15 -2.38 33.52
C THR A 210 -32.20 -3.54 33.25
N LEU A 211 -32.69 -4.79 33.22
CA LEU A 211 -31.82 -5.95 33.00
C LEU A 211 -31.32 -6.03 31.55
N ILE A 212 -32.21 -5.87 30.56
CA ILE A 212 -31.83 -5.88 29.14
C ILE A 212 -30.84 -4.75 28.86
N GLY A 213 -31.10 -3.55 29.40
CA GLY A 213 -30.17 -2.42 29.32
C GLY A 213 -28.81 -2.70 29.97
N GLY A 214 -28.77 -3.53 31.01
CA GLY A 214 -27.54 -4.02 31.62
C GLY A 214 -26.69 -4.86 30.68
N TYR A 215 -27.29 -5.84 29.99
CA TYR A 215 -26.60 -6.68 29.00
C TYR A 215 -26.17 -5.89 27.76
N VAL A 216 -27.00 -4.96 27.27
CA VAL A 216 -26.63 -4.00 26.21
C VAL A 216 -25.39 -3.18 26.60
N ASN A 217 -25.33 -2.68 27.83
CA ASN A 217 -24.16 -1.92 28.33
C ASN A 217 -22.91 -2.79 28.54
N ALA A 218 -23.04 -4.11 28.64
CA ALA A 218 -21.93 -5.07 28.65
C ALA A 218 -21.54 -5.58 27.25
N SER A 219 -22.18 -5.07 26.20
CA SER A 219 -22.02 -5.51 24.80
C SER A 219 -22.45 -6.95 24.52
N ASP A 220 -23.24 -7.56 25.41
CA ASP A 220 -23.85 -8.87 25.18
C ASP A 220 -25.20 -8.69 24.47
N SER A 221 -25.13 -8.66 23.15
CA SER A 221 -26.32 -8.51 22.29
C SER A 221 -27.19 -9.78 22.25
N TYR A 222 -26.60 -10.96 22.48
CA TYR A 222 -27.35 -12.22 22.46
C TYR A 222 -28.29 -12.30 23.66
N GLU A 223 -27.76 -12.15 24.88
CA GLU A 223 -28.56 -12.30 26.10
C GLU A 223 -29.59 -11.18 26.24
N ALA A 224 -29.25 -9.97 25.77
CA ALA A 224 -30.19 -8.86 25.69
C ALA A 224 -31.38 -9.16 24.75
N LEU A 225 -31.13 -9.70 23.56
CA LEU A 225 -32.20 -10.05 22.61
C LEU A 225 -32.99 -11.29 23.06
N PHE A 226 -32.34 -12.25 23.72
CA PHE A 226 -33.01 -13.40 24.32
C PHE A 226 -34.00 -12.98 25.41
N LEU A 227 -33.56 -12.16 26.38
CA LEU A 227 -34.43 -11.57 27.40
C LEU A 227 -35.59 -10.77 26.79
N PHE A 228 -35.32 -9.96 25.77
CA PHE A 228 -36.36 -9.22 25.06
C PHE A 228 -37.39 -10.13 24.38
N SER A 229 -36.97 -11.26 23.79
CA SER A 229 -37.90 -12.24 23.21
C SER A 229 -38.79 -12.92 24.26
N ASN A 230 -38.25 -13.20 25.46
CA ASN A 230 -39.01 -13.77 26.58
C ASN A 230 -40.01 -12.78 27.18
N MET A 231 -39.65 -11.49 27.20
CA MET A 231 -40.52 -10.37 27.58
C MET A 231 -41.68 -10.19 26.59
N TRP A 232 -41.40 -10.27 25.28
CA TRP A 232 -42.37 -10.01 24.21
C TRP A 232 -43.59 -10.95 24.23
N VAL A 233 -43.43 -12.16 24.78
CA VAL A 233 -44.49 -13.19 24.83
C VAL A 233 -45.40 -13.04 26.07
N GLN A 234 -45.08 -12.15 27.02
CA GLN A 234 -45.86 -11.96 28.24
C GLN A 234 -47.17 -11.18 27.96
N PRO A 235 -48.37 -11.74 28.21
CA PRO A 235 -49.64 -11.08 27.86
C PRO A 235 -49.97 -9.81 28.66
N GLU A 236 -49.33 -9.64 29.82
CA GLU A 236 -49.67 -8.61 30.81
C GLU A 236 -48.87 -7.31 30.66
N LEU A 237 -47.78 -7.33 29.86
CA LEU A 237 -46.87 -6.18 29.68
C LEU A 237 -47.25 -5.33 28.47
N GLN A 238 -47.29 -4.01 28.65
CA GLN A 238 -47.40 -3.08 27.53
C GLN A 238 -46.00 -2.68 27.03
N ILE A 239 -45.75 -2.91 25.74
CA ILE A 239 -44.46 -2.62 25.10
C ILE A 239 -44.33 -1.11 24.90
N ASP A 240 -43.48 -0.49 25.70
CA ASP A 240 -43.27 0.96 25.70
C ASP A 240 -42.10 1.42 24.81
N GLN A 241 -41.92 2.74 24.75
CA GLN A 241 -40.82 3.38 24.00
C GLN A 241 -39.41 3.03 24.51
N PHE A 242 -39.26 2.69 25.79
CA PHE A 242 -37.96 2.39 26.40
C PHE A 242 -37.53 0.95 26.13
N MET A 243 -38.46 0.00 26.22
CA MET A 243 -38.28 -1.39 25.78
C MET A 243 -37.78 -1.47 24.34
N ILE A 244 -38.49 -0.81 23.42
CA ILE A 244 -38.11 -0.78 21.99
C ILE A 244 -36.76 -0.10 21.80
N SER A 245 -36.48 1.02 22.48
CA SER A 245 -35.18 1.71 22.39
C SER A 245 -34.01 0.83 22.83
N VAL A 246 -34.17 0.03 23.90
CA VAL A 246 -33.14 -0.89 24.39
C VAL A 246 -32.96 -2.09 23.44
N ALA A 247 -34.05 -2.66 22.94
CA ALA A 247 -34.00 -3.77 21.98
C ALA A 247 -33.33 -3.37 20.65
N LEU A 248 -33.62 -2.18 20.14
CA LEU A 248 -32.97 -1.62 18.96
C LEU A 248 -31.46 -1.41 19.17
N LYS A 249 -31.03 -0.98 20.36
CA LYS A 249 -29.60 -0.91 20.72
C LYS A 249 -28.95 -2.29 20.78
N ALA A 250 -29.66 -3.31 21.27
CA ALA A 250 -29.19 -4.69 21.22
C ALA A 250 -29.04 -5.19 19.76
N CYS A 251 -30.01 -4.90 18.89
CA CYS A 251 -29.91 -5.16 17.44
C CYS A 251 -28.72 -4.43 16.80
N ALA A 252 -28.46 -3.18 17.21
CA ALA A 252 -27.33 -2.37 16.72
C ALA A 252 -25.97 -2.97 17.10
N LEU A 253 -25.85 -3.54 18.32
CA LEU A 253 -24.65 -4.22 18.80
C LEU A 253 -24.43 -5.59 18.13
N GLY A 254 -25.51 -6.36 17.94
CA GLY A 254 -25.48 -7.67 17.29
C GLY A 254 -25.55 -7.66 15.76
N VAL A 255 -25.62 -6.47 15.14
CA VAL A 255 -25.84 -6.26 13.70
C VAL A 255 -27.06 -7.02 13.16
N ASN A 256 -28.11 -7.15 13.98
CA ASN A 256 -29.31 -7.92 13.65
C ASN A 256 -30.31 -7.08 12.83
N ILE A 257 -30.06 -7.05 11.52
CA ILE A 257 -30.84 -6.27 10.54
C ILE A 257 -32.32 -6.64 10.58
N CYS A 258 -32.63 -7.94 10.49
CA CYS A 258 -34.01 -8.41 10.33
C CYS A 258 -34.89 -8.06 11.54
N LEU A 259 -34.37 -8.23 12.76
CA LEU A 259 -35.12 -7.85 13.96
C LEU A 259 -35.23 -6.33 14.10
N GLY A 260 -34.18 -5.57 13.74
CA GLY A 260 -34.22 -4.11 13.71
C GLY A 260 -35.32 -3.56 12.78
N GLU A 261 -35.47 -4.15 11.59
CA GLU A 261 -36.50 -3.76 10.61
C GLU A 261 -37.92 -4.14 11.06
N LEU A 262 -38.10 -5.31 11.69
CA LEU A 262 -39.38 -5.71 12.29
C LEU A 262 -39.79 -4.76 13.43
N LEU A 263 -38.85 -4.37 14.29
CA LEU A 263 -39.09 -3.40 15.37
C LEU A 263 -39.36 -1.99 14.84
N HIS A 264 -38.74 -1.59 13.72
CA HIS A 264 -39.10 -0.34 13.03
C HIS A 264 -40.54 -0.38 12.51
N GLY A 265 -40.91 -1.45 11.79
CA GLY A 265 -42.28 -1.63 11.27
C GLY A 265 -43.34 -1.65 12.39
N PHE A 266 -43.04 -2.31 13.50
CA PHE A 266 -43.87 -2.24 14.71
C PHE A 266 -43.99 -0.81 15.25
N SER A 267 -42.88 -0.10 15.39
CA SER A 267 -42.83 1.28 15.92
C SER A 267 -43.64 2.28 15.08
N VAL A 268 -43.68 2.08 13.76
CA VAL A 268 -44.53 2.87 12.86
C VAL A 268 -46.01 2.52 13.08
N LYS A 269 -46.35 1.22 13.15
CA LYS A 269 -47.73 0.75 13.35
C LYS A 269 -48.33 1.14 14.71
N SER A 270 -47.51 1.18 15.76
CA SER A 270 -47.93 1.53 17.13
C SER A 270 -47.82 3.03 17.44
N GLY A 271 -47.31 3.85 16.51
CA GLY A 271 -47.08 5.28 16.73
C GLY A 271 -45.85 5.63 17.59
N LEU A 272 -45.17 4.63 18.17
CA LEU A 272 -43.97 4.79 18.99
C LEU A 272 -42.79 5.44 18.25
N ILE A 273 -42.80 5.44 16.91
CA ILE A 273 -41.82 6.15 16.07
C ILE A 273 -41.72 7.65 16.41
N THR A 274 -42.82 8.27 16.88
CA THR A 274 -42.84 9.67 17.34
C THR A 274 -41.95 9.92 18.56
N SER A 275 -41.57 8.87 19.29
CA SER A 275 -40.64 8.97 20.42
C SER A 275 -39.20 9.23 19.95
N VAL A 276 -38.60 10.28 20.51
CA VAL A 276 -37.18 10.61 20.30
C VAL A 276 -36.28 9.45 20.74
N PHE A 277 -36.67 8.66 21.76
CA PHE A 277 -35.89 7.52 22.25
C PHE A 277 -35.87 6.34 21.27
N VAL A 278 -37.00 6.08 20.61
CA VAL A 278 -37.13 5.03 19.59
C VAL A 278 -36.40 5.47 18.31
N SER A 279 -36.69 6.66 17.81
CA SER A 279 -36.04 7.19 16.61
C SER A 279 -34.52 7.33 16.75
N SER A 280 -34.00 7.77 17.91
CA SER A 280 -32.54 7.79 18.16
C SER A 280 -31.90 6.40 18.12
N ALA A 281 -32.60 5.38 18.63
CA ALA A 281 -32.12 4.00 18.63
C ALA A 281 -32.23 3.35 17.24
N LEU A 282 -33.24 3.72 16.44
CA LEU A 282 -33.35 3.32 15.03
C LEU A 282 -32.19 3.88 14.20
N ILE A 283 -31.82 5.15 14.41
CA ILE A 283 -30.64 5.75 13.75
C ILE A 283 -29.38 4.98 14.15
N ASP A 284 -29.09 4.83 15.45
CA ASP A 284 -27.90 4.11 15.92
C ASP A 284 -27.83 2.67 15.33
N MET A 285 -28.97 1.98 15.26
CA MET A 285 -29.10 0.66 14.63
C MET A 285 -28.81 0.68 13.14
N TYR A 286 -29.54 1.48 12.34
CA TYR A 286 -29.36 1.51 10.89
C TYR A 286 -27.96 1.97 10.46
N MET A 287 -27.39 2.95 11.18
CA MET A 287 -26.06 3.46 10.88
C MET A 287 -24.97 2.41 11.19
N LYS A 288 -25.04 1.70 12.33
CA LYS A 288 -24.10 0.61 12.67
C LYS A 288 -24.25 -0.62 11.77
N VAL A 289 -25.46 -0.89 11.30
CA VAL A 289 -25.78 -1.94 10.32
C VAL A 289 -25.32 -1.58 8.89
N GLY A 290 -24.96 -0.32 8.63
CA GLY A 290 -24.53 0.15 7.31
C GLY A 290 -25.67 0.49 6.35
N LYS A 291 -26.94 0.47 6.80
CA LYS A 291 -28.10 0.95 6.04
C LYS A 291 -28.27 2.47 6.20
N ILE A 292 -27.27 3.21 5.74
CA ILE A 292 -27.13 4.66 5.94
C ILE A 292 -28.37 5.43 5.44
N GLU A 293 -28.91 5.08 4.26
CA GLU A 293 -30.11 5.73 3.71
C GLU A 293 -31.33 5.67 4.65
N GLU A 294 -31.60 4.52 5.27
CA GLU A 294 -32.74 4.37 6.19
C GLU A 294 -32.49 5.15 7.49
N GLY A 295 -31.24 5.21 7.96
CA GLY A 295 -30.82 6.07 9.06
C GLY A 295 -31.07 7.56 8.77
N CYS A 296 -30.72 8.02 7.56
CA CYS A 296 -31.03 9.38 7.10
C CYS A 296 -32.53 9.66 7.07
N ARG A 297 -33.35 8.77 6.51
CA ARG A 297 -34.82 8.94 6.44
C ARG A 297 -35.46 9.02 7.83
N VAL A 298 -35.03 8.17 8.77
CA VAL A 298 -35.50 8.26 10.16
C VAL A 298 -35.10 9.61 10.75
N PHE A 299 -33.83 10.04 10.61
CA PHE A 299 -33.37 11.33 11.14
C PHE A 299 -34.14 12.52 10.55
N GLU A 300 -34.32 12.59 9.23
CA GLU A 300 -35.08 13.66 8.56
C GLU A 300 -36.51 13.76 9.09
N THR A 301 -37.20 12.62 9.23
CA THR A 301 -38.60 12.55 9.69
C THR A 301 -38.82 12.80 11.18
N MET A 302 -37.76 12.83 12.02
CA MET A 302 -37.87 13.19 13.44
C MET A 302 -38.37 14.62 13.65
N MET A 303 -39.57 14.77 14.23
CA MET A 303 -40.15 16.06 14.61
C MET A 303 -39.35 16.81 15.68
N ALA A 304 -38.71 16.09 16.61
CA ALA A 304 -37.86 16.64 17.65
C ALA A 304 -36.53 15.89 17.69
N LYS A 305 -35.42 16.61 17.53
CA LYS A 305 -34.05 16.07 17.51
C LYS A 305 -33.31 16.54 18.76
N ASN A 306 -32.82 15.61 19.57
CA ASN A 306 -32.01 15.88 20.76
C ASN A 306 -30.52 15.59 20.51
N VAL A 307 -29.66 15.91 21.49
CA VAL A 307 -28.20 15.66 21.42
C VAL A 307 -27.93 14.23 20.94
N VAL A 308 -28.51 13.22 21.59
CA VAL A 308 -28.31 11.79 21.27
C VAL A 308 -28.61 11.46 19.80
N SER A 309 -29.73 11.95 19.25
CA SER A 309 -30.08 11.72 17.84
C SER A 309 -29.08 12.36 16.87
N TRP A 310 -28.62 13.59 17.15
CA TRP A 310 -27.60 14.27 16.34
C TRP A 310 -26.25 13.54 16.45
N THR A 311 -25.79 13.23 17.66
CA THR A 311 -24.52 12.56 17.91
C THR A 311 -24.49 11.17 17.27
N ALA A 312 -25.56 10.37 17.37
CA ALA A 312 -25.65 9.06 16.74
C ALA A 312 -25.66 9.15 15.20
N PHE A 313 -26.38 10.12 14.63
CA PHE A 313 -26.43 10.34 13.18
C PHE A 313 -25.06 10.78 12.62
N ILE A 314 -24.44 11.80 13.22
CA ILE A 314 -23.12 12.30 12.83
C ILE A 314 -22.07 11.19 13.02
N ALA A 315 -22.11 10.43 14.13
CA ALA A 315 -21.23 9.27 14.33
C ALA A 315 -21.38 8.27 13.18
N GLY A 316 -22.62 7.91 12.86
CA GLY A 316 -22.94 6.99 11.77
C GLY A 316 -22.31 7.39 10.44
N LEU A 317 -22.51 8.65 10.02
CA LEU A 317 -21.95 9.19 8.78
C LEU A 317 -20.41 9.11 8.77
N VAL A 318 -19.77 9.59 9.83
CA VAL A 318 -18.30 9.61 9.97
C VAL A 318 -17.72 8.19 10.04
N HIS A 319 -18.41 7.23 10.67
CA HIS A 319 -18.01 5.82 10.70
C HIS A 319 -18.18 5.13 9.35
N ALA A 320 -19.15 5.55 8.53
CA ALA A 320 -19.37 5.06 7.17
C ALA A 320 -18.52 5.77 6.10
N GLY A 321 -17.67 6.73 6.48
CA GLY A 321 -16.76 7.45 5.57
C GLY A 321 -17.28 8.81 5.07
N TYR A 322 -18.55 9.14 5.32
CA TYR A 322 -19.20 10.42 4.98
C TYR A 322 -18.80 11.54 5.96
N SER A 323 -17.50 11.80 6.05
CA SER A 323 -16.93 12.75 7.03
C SER A 323 -17.24 14.21 6.69
N VAL A 324 -17.46 14.54 5.41
CA VAL A 324 -17.83 15.90 4.99
C VAL A 324 -19.26 16.20 5.44
N GLU A 325 -20.18 15.28 5.16
CA GLU A 325 -21.57 15.31 5.57
C GLU A 325 -21.69 15.34 7.10
N GLY A 326 -20.89 14.53 7.81
CA GLY A 326 -20.80 14.58 9.27
C GLY A 326 -20.43 15.96 9.81
N LEU A 327 -19.46 16.66 9.20
CA LEU A 327 -19.11 18.03 9.58
C LEU A 327 -20.21 19.05 9.22
N LEU A 328 -20.92 18.86 8.11
CA LEU A 328 -22.05 19.71 7.73
C LEU A 328 -23.20 19.59 8.74
N TYR A 329 -23.58 18.37 9.13
CA TYR A 329 -24.62 18.15 10.15
C TYR A 329 -24.16 18.59 11.55
N PHE A 330 -22.87 18.51 11.89
CA PHE A 330 -22.34 19.14 13.10
C PHE A 330 -22.49 20.68 13.07
N SER A 331 -22.28 21.32 11.91
CA SER A 331 -22.51 22.75 11.72
C SER A 331 -24.00 23.12 11.76
N GLU A 332 -24.89 22.24 11.29
CA GLU A 332 -26.34 22.40 11.40
C GLU A 332 -26.84 22.25 12.86
N MET A 333 -26.35 21.24 13.57
CA MET A 333 -26.58 21.05 15.01
C MET A 333 -26.18 22.31 15.79
N TRP A 334 -25.06 22.94 15.41
CA TRP A 334 -24.61 24.21 15.98
C TRP A 334 -25.58 25.35 15.68
N ARG A 335 -25.95 25.56 14.41
CA ARG A 335 -26.92 26.60 14.01
C ARG A 335 -28.27 26.43 14.71
N SER A 336 -28.69 25.20 14.95
CA SER A 336 -29.90 24.83 15.69
C SER A 336 -29.81 25.06 17.20
N LYS A 337 -28.65 25.49 17.73
CA LYS A 337 -28.37 25.72 19.16
C LYS A 337 -28.64 24.51 20.05
N VAL A 338 -28.52 23.30 19.51
CA VAL A 338 -28.58 22.07 20.30
C VAL A 338 -27.30 21.97 21.14
N GLY A 339 -27.42 21.55 22.40
CA GLY A 339 -26.26 21.38 23.27
C GLY A 339 -25.32 20.27 22.78
N TYR A 340 -24.03 20.37 23.10
CA TYR A 340 -23.02 19.37 22.71
C TYR A 340 -22.47 18.68 23.95
N ASP A 341 -22.01 17.45 23.76
CA ASP A 341 -21.23 16.70 24.74
C ASP A 341 -19.81 16.41 24.22
N SER A 342 -18.99 15.79 25.08
CA SER A 342 -17.63 15.37 24.74
C SER A 342 -17.56 14.38 23.57
N HIS A 343 -18.62 13.61 23.33
CA HIS A 343 -18.69 12.64 22.24
C HIS A 343 -18.90 13.34 20.90
N THR A 344 -19.82 14.30 20.86
CA THR A 344 -20.14 15.13 19.69
C THR A 344 -18.90 15.89 19.19
N PHE A 345 -18.14 16.51 20.11
CA PHE A 345 -16.86 17.12 19.74
C PHE A 345 -15.84 16.11 19.23
N SER A 346 -15.73 14.94 19.86
CA SER A 346 -14.77 13.91 19.44
C SER A 346 -15.10 13.34 18.06
N ILE A 347 -16.37 13.15 17.71
CA ILE A 347 -16.79 12.72 16.38
C ILE A 347 -16.47 13.78 15.31
N ALA A 348 -16.74 15.07 15.59
CA ALA A 348 -16.42 16.16 14.67
C ALA A 348 -14.89 16.36 14.50
N LEU A 349 -14.12 16.15 15.56
CA LEU A 349 -12.66 16.13 15.49
C LEU A 349 -12.13 14.93 14.70
N LYS A 350 -12.74 13.74 14.85
CA LYS A 350 -12.44 12.56 14.03
C LYS A 350 -12.73 12.84 12.55
N ALA A 351 -13.89 13.38 12.22
CA ALA A 351 -14.24 13.75 10.84
C ALA A 351 -13.24 14.76 10.24
N SER A 352 -12.82 15.75 11.05
CA SER A 352 -11.77 16.70 10.66
C SER A 352 -10.40 16.02 10.47
N ALA A 353 -10.09 15.00 11.27
CA ALA A 353 -8.86 14.21 11.17
C ALA A 353 -8.84 13.32 9.92
N ASP A 354 -9.96 12.67 9.61
CA ASP A 354 -10.10 11.77 8.47
C ASP A 354 -10.05 12.54 7.13
N LEU A 355 -10.44 13.82 7.13
CA LEU A 355 -10.30 14.75 6.00
C LEU A 355 -9.00 15.60 6.02
N SER A 356 -8.17 15.47 7.06
CA SER A 356 -7.00 16.35 7.31
C SER A 356 -7.33 17.87 7.32
N PHE A 357 -8.56 18.25 7.70
CA PHE A 357 -9.06 19.63 7.71
C PHE A 357 -8.59 20.41 8.94
N LEU A 358 -7.31 20.79 8.96
CA LEU A 358 -6.66 21.49 10.08
C LEU A 358 -7.40 22.77 10.54
N HIS A 359 -7.99 23.55 9.63
CA HIS A 359 -8.71 24.77 9.99
C HIS A 359 -10.01 24.47 10.76
N HIS A 360 -10.78 23.47 10.34
CA HIS A 360 -11.97 23.02 11.04
C HIS A 360 -11.61 22.39 12.39
N GLY A 361 -10.58 21.55 12.44
CA GLY A 361 -10.06 20.98 13.69
C GLY A 361 -9.61 22.03 14.70
N LYS A 362 -8.93 23.10 14.27
CA LYS A 362 -8.57 24.26 15.12
C LYS A 362 -9.79 25.05 15.62
N ALA A 363 -10.80 25.25 14.77
CA ALA A 363 -12.04 25.92 15.17
C ALA A 363 -12.80 25.11 16.24
N ILE A 364 -12.91 23.79 16.04
CA ILE A 364 -13.53 22.87 17.01
C ILE A 364 -12.74 22.85 18.32
N HIS A 365 -11.41 22.76 18.28
CA HIS A 365 -10.54 22.85 19.48
C HIS A 365 -10.73 24.18 20.24
N THR A 366 -10.86 25.30 19.53
CA THR A 366 -11.14 26.59 20.17
C THR A 366 -12.50 26.57 20.89
N GLN A 367 -13.47 25.84 20.33
CA GLN A 367 -14.79 25.67 20.94
C GLN A 367 -14.77 24.70 22.13
N THR A 368 -13.98 23.62 22.12
CA THR A 368 -13.86 22.73 23.28
C THR A 368 -13.30 23.46 24.50
N ILE A 369 -12.33 24.34 24.32
CA ILE A 369 -11.79 25.23 25.38
C ILE A 369 -12.88 26.19 25.89
N LYS A 370 -13.61 26.86 24.98
CA LYS A 370 -14.69 27.80 25.37
C LYS A 370 -15.83 27.16 26.17
N GLN A 371 -16.02 25.85 26.02
CA GLN A 371 -17.07 25.08 26.71
C GLN A 371 -16.54 24.29 27.92
N GLY A 372 -15.25 24.41 28.27
CA GLY A 372 -14.65 23.69 29.42
C GLY A 372 -14.48 22.19 29.21
N PHE A 373 -14.44 21.71 27.97
CA PHE A 373 -14.16 20.30 27.64
C PHE A 373 -12.66 20.01 27.43
N ASP A 374 -11.79 21.01 27.60
CA ASP A 374 -10.34 20.92 27.41
C ASP A 374 -9.60 20.17 28.53
N GLU A 375 -10.22 19.95 29.69
CA GLU A 375 -9.70 19.03 30.73
C GLU A 375 -10.05 17.55 30.49
N SER A 376 -10.91 17.24 29.52
CA SER A 376 -11.37 15.86 29.26
C SER A 376 -10.33 15.06 28.47
N SER A 377 -9.66 14.09 29.10
CA SER A 377 -8.67 13.22 28.44
C SER A 377 -9.18 12.60 27.13
N PHE A 378 -10.47 12.24 27.06
CA PHE A 378 -11.11 11.72 25.84
C PHE A 378 -11.10 12.73 24.68
N VAL A 379 -11.45 13.99 24.94
CA VAL A 379 -11.43 15.07 23.93
C VAL A 379 -9.99 15.41 23.55
N ILE A 380 -9.08 15.51 24.52
CA ILE A 380 -7.66 15.79 24.26
C ILE A 380 -7.01 14.65 23.45
N ASN A 381 -7.31 13.38 23.76
CA ASN A 381 -6.82 12.23 23.00
C ASN A 381 -7.33 12.25 21.54
N THR A 382 -8.55 12.74 21.31
CA THR A 382 -9.09 12.88 19.95
C THR A 382 -8.49 14.09 19.21
N LEU A 383 -8.26 15.21 19.93
CA LEU A 383 -7.51 16.36 19.42
C LEU A 383 -6.08 15.96 19.00
N ALA A 384 -5.42 15.12 19.79
CA ALA A 384 -4.09 14.59 19.48
C ALA A 384 -4.08 13.82 18.15
N THR A 385 -5.02 12.89 17.97
CA THR A 385 -5.18 12.14 16.71
C THR A 385 -5.46 13.08 15.52
N MET A 386 -6.27 14.12 15.71
CA MET A 386 -6.57 15.11 14.67
C MET A 386 -5.33 15.92 14.27
N TYR A 387 -4.58 16.44 15.24
CA TYR A 387 -3.36 17.21 14.97
C TYR A 387 -2.25 16.35 14.36
N ASN A 388 -2.13 15.08 14.72
CA ASN A 388 -1.22 14.13 14.07
C ASN A 388 -1.58 13.94 12.59
N LYS A 389 -2.84 13.56 12.28
CA LYS A 389 -3.28 13.38 10.89
C LYS A 389 -3.12 14.65 10.04
N CYS A 390 -3.28 15.83 10.65
CA CYS A 390 -3.11 17.12 9.97
C CYS A 390 -1.63 17.61 9.89
N GLY A 391 -0.64 16.77 10.22
CA GLY A 391 0.78 17.14 10.12
C GLY A 391 1.20 18.28 11.07
N LYS A 392 0.64 18.31 12.29
CA LYS A 392 0.94 19.31 13.34
C LYS A 392 1.24 18.66 14.71
N PRO A 393 2.27 17.79 14.79
CA PRO A 393 2.59 17.04 16.00
C PRO A 393 2.96 17.92 17.22
N ASP A 394 3.47 19.14 17.00
CA ASP A 394 3.80 20.09 18.09
C ASP A 394 2.60 20.40 18.99
N TYR A 395 1.39 20.41 18.41
CA TYR A 395 0.17 20.63 19.19
C TYR A 395 -0.13 19.44 20.11
N VAL A 396 0.23 18.21 19.72
CA VAL A 396 0.04 17.01 20.55
C VAL A 396 0.95 17.04 21.77
N MET A 397 2.21 17.46 21.61
CA MET A 397 3.14 17.63 22.74
C MET A 397 2.59 18.64 23.75
N ARG A 398 2.15 19.82 23.28
CA ARG A 398 1.56 20.88 24.12
C ARG A 398 0.24 20.47 24.78
N LEU A 399 -0.57 19.64 24.11
CA LEU A 399 -1.80 19.09 24.68
C LEU A 399 -1.49 18.08 25.78
N PHE A 400 -0.48 17.23 25.59
CA PHE A 400 -0.03 16.27 26.59
C PHE A 400 0.55 16.97 27.83
N GLU A 401 1.35 18.03 27.66
CA GLU A 401 1.93 18.81 28.76
C GLU A 401 0.88 19.48 29.66
N LYS A 402 -0.32 19.77 29.13
CA LYS A 402 -1.44 20.32 29.90
C LYS A 402 -2.23 19.28 30.70
N MET A 403 -2.04 17.98 30.43
CA MET A 403 -2.75 16.92 31.15
C MET A 403 -2.19 16.75 32.56
N ARG A 404 -3.05 16.92 33.57
CA ARG A 404 -2.68 16.63 34.97
C ARG A 404 -2.47 15.14 35.24
N MET A 405 -3.27 14.29 34.58
CA MET A 405 -3.26 12.83 34.71
C MET A 405 -3.39 12.18 33.32
N PRO A 406 -2.29 12.01 32.56
CA PRO A 406 -2.33 11.40 31.24
C PRO A 406 -2.64 9.90 31.34
N ASP A 407 -3.66 9.45 30.61
CA ASP A 407 -4.06 8.03 30.57
C ASP A 407 -3.24 7.21 29.57
N VAL A 408 -3.44 5.89 29.54
CA VAL A 408 -2.73 4.96 28.64
C VAL A 408 -2.86 5.38 27.17
N VAL A 409 -4.00 5.94 26.76
CA VAL A 409 -4.25 6.40 25.38
C VAL A 409 -3.49 7.70 25.13
N SER A 410 -3.45 8.63 26.09
CA SER A 410 -2.63 9.85 26.02
C SER A 410 -1.15 9.55 25.83
N TRP A 411 -0.60 8.62 26.61
CA TRP A 411 0.78 8.16 26.46
C TRP A 411 1.03 7.48 25.12
N THR A 412 0.10 6.62 24.69
CA THR A 412 0.20 5.91 23.40
C THR A 412 0.18 6.90 22.23
N ASN A 413 -0.70 7.91 22.26
CA ASN A 413 -0.76 8.96 21.25
C ASN A 413 0.55 9.76 21.17
N LEU A 414 1.14 10.13 22.31
CA LEU A 414 2.43 10.83 22.29
C LEU A 414 3.56 9.95 21.72
N ILE A 415 3.58 8.66 22.05
CA ILE A 415 4.55 7.70 21.50
C ILE A 415 4.35 7.56 19.97
N THR A 416 3.12 7.37 19.48
CA THR A 416 2.87 7.26 18.03
C THR A 416 3.21 8.55 17.29
N THR A 417 3.02 9.72 17.92
CA THR A 417 3.45 11.02 17.37
C THR A 417 4.95 11.04 17.08
N TYR A 418 5.80 10.70 18.06
CA TYR A 418 7.24 10.68 17.87
C TYR A 418 7.69 9.65 16.82
N VAL A 419 7.05 8.48 16.75
CA VAL A 419 7.34 7.49 15.70
C VAL A 419 6.95 8.00 14.31
N GLN A 420 5.83 8.73 14.19
CA GLN A 420 5.41 9.35 12.92
C GLN A 420 6.34 10.51 12.49
N MET A 421 7.09 11.11 13.41
CA MET A 421 8.07 12.16 13.13
C MET A 421 9.46 11.62 12.74
N GLY A 422 9.73 10.32 12.85
CA GLY A 422 11.09 9.77 12.74
C GLY A 422 11.97 10.11 13.95
N GLU A 423 11.35 10.23 15.13
CA GLU A 423 11.99 10.61 16.39
C GLU A 423 11.93 9.43 17.39
N GLU A 424 12.36 8.25 16.95
CA GLU A 424 12.16 6.99 17.68
C GLU A 424 12.88 6.93 19.04
N GLU A 425 14.02 7.62 19.18
CA GLU A 425 14.65 7.78 20.48
C GLU A 425 13.76 8.52 21.48
N HIS A 426 13.05 9.56 21.03
CA HIS A 426 12.13 10.32 21.86
C HIS A 426 10.89 9.49 22.21
N ALA A 427 10.38 8.69 21.27
CA ALA A 427 9.36 7.68 21.57
C ALA A 427 9.82 6.72 22.69
N MET A 428 11.08 6.25 22.67
CA MET A 428 11.66 5.42 23.72
C MET A 428 11.85 6.13 25.07
N LYS A 429 12.23 7.41 25.06
CA LYS A 429 12.29 8.26 26.26
C LYS A 429 10.89 8.43 26.88
N VAL A 430 9.85 8.66 26.07
CA VAL A 430 8.45 8.75 26.51
C VAL A 430 7.92 7.44 27.07
N PHE A 431 8.20 6.29 26.42
CA PHE A 431 7.81 4.97 26.93
C PHE A 431 8.46 4.66 28.30
N LYS A 432 9.73 5.03 28.50
CA LYS A 432 10.39 4.95 29.80
C LYS A 432 9.75 5.88 30.84
N ARG A 433 9.26 7.06 30.44
CA ARG A 433 8.53 7.99 31.33
C ARG A 433 7.16 7.44 31.75
N MET A 434 6.37 6.92 30.80
CA MET A 434 5.10 6.23 31.06
C MET A 434 5.24 5.12 32.11
N ARG A 435 6.26 4.27 31.96
CA ARG A 435 6.55 3.19 32.90
C ARG A 435 6.99 3.66 34.29
N LYS A 436 7.63 4.83 34.40
CA LYS A 436 7.98 5.47 35.69
C LYS A 436 6.80 6.15 36.37
N SER A 437 5.71 6.38 35.65
CA SER A 437 4.44 6.91 36.17
C SER A 437 3.44 5.79 36.51
N ASP A 438 3.90 4.54 36.58
CA ASP A 438 3.11 3.33 36.85
C ASP A 438 1.87 3.13 35.95
N VAL A 439 1.87 3.75 34.76
CA VAL A 439 0.81 3.57 33.76
C VAL A 439 1.12 2.33 32.91
N PRO A 440 0.29 1.26 32.96
CA PRO A 440 0.59 0.02 32.26
C PRO A 440 0.45 0.17 30.74
N PRO A 441 1.47 -0.23 29.94
CA PRO A 441 1.36 -0.26 28.49
C PRO A 441 0.28 -1.22 28.00
N ASN A 442 -0.41 -0.86 26.91
CA ASN A 442 -1.37 -1.73 26.23
C ASN A 442 -0.82 -2.25 24.90
N LYS A 443 -1.58 -3.12 24.22
CA LYS A 443 -1.23 -3.69 22.90
C LYS A 443 -0.89 -2.64 21.82
N PHE A 444 -1.52 -1.46 21.84
CA PHE A 444 -1.23 -0.37 20.90
C PHE A 444 0.07 0.36 21.28
N THR A 445 0.32 0.56 22.58
CA THR A 445 1.61 1.09 23.09
C THR A 445 2.77 0.20 22.64
N PHE A 446 2.61 -1.14 22.76
CA PHE A 446 3.64 -2.09 22.32
C PHE A 446 3.85 -2.09 20.81
N ALA A 447 2.79 -2.12 19.99
CA ALA A 447 2.93 -2.03 18.54
C ALA A 447 3.69 -0.76 18.10
N ALA A 448 3.35 0.40 18.69
CA ALA A 448 4.03 1.66 18.41
C ALA A 448 5.52 1.63 18.80
N ILE A 449 5.87 1.18 20.01
CA ILE A 449 7.26 1.21 20.48
C ILE A 449 8.14 0.14 19.83
N ILE A 450 7.55 -0.98 19.40
CA ILE A 450 8.23 -2.03 18.64
C ILE A 450 8.49 -1.54 17.20
N SER A 451 7.55 -0.83 16.58
CA SER A 451 7.78 -0.13 15.30
C SER A 451 8.92 0.89 15.40
N ALA A 452 8.96 1.69 16.48
CA ALA A 452 10.06 2.59 16.76
C ALA A 452 11.42 1.86 16.83
N CYS A 453 11.45 0.72 17.53
CA CYS A 453 12.64 -0.11 17.64
C CYS A 453 13.04 -0.77 16.31
N ALA A 454 12.06 -1.07 15.46
CA ALA A 454 12.29 -1.63 14.12
C ALA A 454 12.98 -0.61 13.21
N ASN A 455 12.55 0.65 13.23
CA ASN A 455 13.17 1.73 12.45
C ASN A 455 14.62 2.00 12.87
N LEU A 456 14.93 1.92 14.18
CA LEU A 456 16.30 2.02 14.69
C LEU A 456 17.16 0.76 14.45
N ALA A 457 16.57 -0.36 14.02
CA ALA A 457 17.22 -1.67 13.84
C ALA A 457 17.99 -2.21 15.08
N ILE A 458 17.64 -1.78 16.30
CA ILE A 458 18.34 -2.19 17.54
C ILE A 458 17.77 -3.50 18.10
N ALA A 459 18.31 -4.64 17.65
CA ALA A 459 17.87 -5.98 18.06
C ALA A 459 17.74 -6.16 19.59
N LYS A 460 18.74 -5.70 20.37
CA LYS A 460 18.76 -5.83 21.85
C LYS A 460 17.58 -5.15 22.55
N TRP A 461 17.08 -4.03 22.02
CA TRP A 461 15.89 -3.36 22.55
C TRP A 461 14.63 -4.10 22.14
N GLY A 462 14.61 -4.61 20.90
CA GLY A 462 13.55 -5.45 20.37
C GLY A 462 13.31 -6.72 21.18
N GLU A 463 14.37 -7.43 21.54
CA GLU A 463 14.33 -8.63 22.40
C GLU A 463 13.77 -8.31 23.79
N GLN A 464 14.18 -7.20 24.41
CA GLN A 464 13.65 -6.76 25.71
C GLN A 464 12.16 -6.42 25.65
N LEU A 465 11.72 -5.74 24.57
CA LEU A 465 10.31 -5.44 24.35
C LEU A 465 9.49 -6.71 24.08
N HIS A 466 10.00 -7.64 23.27
CA HIS A 466 9.35 -8.92 22.99
C HIS A 466 9.21 -9.78 24.26
N GLY A 467 10.25 -9.87 25.10
CA GLY A 467 10.16 -10.51 26.41
C GLY A 467 9.15 -9.84 27.35
N HIS A 468 8.97 -8.52 27.26
CA HIS A 468 7.96 -7.80 28.03
C HIS A 468 6.53 -8.07 27.53
N VAL A 469 6.33 -8.12 26.21
CA VAL A 469 5.08 -8.53 25.55
C VAL A 469 4.70 -9.95 25.96
N PHE A 470 5.67 -10.88 25.97
CA PHE A 470 5.47 -12.25 26.39
C PHE A 470 5.00 -12.33 27.85
N ARG A 471 5.70 -11.64 28.77
CA ARG A 471 5.33 -11.60 30.20
C ARG A 471 3.93 -11.03 30.48
N LEU A 472 3.43 -10.14 29.61
CA LEU A 472 2.10 -9.53 29.75
C LEU A 472 1.00 -10.27 28.97
N GLY A 473 1.30 -11.37 28.30
CA GLY A 473 0.30 -12.15 27.53
C GLY A 473 -0.17 -11.47 26.24
N PHE A 474 0.60 -10.52 25.69
CA PHE A 474 0.24 -9.82 24.44
C PHE A 474 0.79 -10.49 23.16
N VAL A 475 1.26 -11.73 23.23
CA VAL A 475 1.89 -12.45 22.11
C VAL A 475 0.91 -12.68 20.95
N ASP A 476 -0.32 -13.12 21.26
CA ASP A 476 -1.39 -13.34 20.26
C ASP A 476 -2.09 -12.04 19.80
N ALA A 477 -1.69 -10.87 20.31
CA ALA A 477 -2.23 -9.61 19.82
C ALA A 477 -1.63 -9.30 18.44
N LEU A 478 -2.38 -9.57 17.37
CA LEU A 478 -1.92 -9.48 15.97
C LEU A 478 -1.17 -8.17 15.63
N SER A 479 -1.64 -7.02 16.12
CA SER A 479 -0.94 -5.73 15.92
C SER A 479 0.48 -5.71 16.52
N VAL A 480 0.67 -6.39 17.65
CA VAL A 480 1.97 -6.54 18.33
C VAL A 480 2.82 -7.58 17.61
N ALA A 481 2.26 -8.76 17.31
CA ALA A 481 2.98 -9.82 16.62
C ALA A 481 3.50 -9.39 15.24
N ASN A 482 2.66 -8.74 14.43
CA ASN A 482 3.05 -8.20 13.12
C ASN A 482 4.12 -7.11 13.25
N SER A 483 4.08 -6.29 14.31
CA SER A 483 5.16 -5.33 14.61
C SER A 483 6.47 -6.03 14.98
N ILE A 484 6.42 -7.15 15.72
CA ILE A 484 7.61 -7.93 16.11
C ILE A 484 8.24 -8.64 14.90
N ILE A 485 7.42 -9.16 13.97
CA ILE A 485 7.89 -9.73 12.69
C ILE A 485 8.70 -8.66 11.92
N THR A 486 8.14 -7.46 11.78
CA THR A 486 8.80 -6.32 11.10
C THR A 486 10.09 -5.87 11.82
N LEU A 487 10.08 -5.84 13.17
CA LEU A 487 11.26 -5.55 13.99
C LEU A 487 12.40 -6.53 13.70
N TYR A 488 12.14 -7.84 13.79
CA TYR A 488 13.18 -8.83 13.55
C TYR A 488 13.66 -8.81 12.10
N SER A 489 12.76 -8.56 11.13
CA SER A 489 13.14 -8.34 9.73
C SER A 489 14.10 -7.17 9.55
N LYS A 490 13.79 -5.98 10.09
CA LYS A 490 14.67 -4.80 9.97
C LYS A 490 16.02 -4.97 10.69
N CYS A 491 16.09 -5.87 11.68
CA CYS A 491 17.34 -6.27 12.34
C CYS A 491 18.10 -7.39 11.59
N GLY A 492 17.62 -7.87 10.42
CA GLY A 492 18.22 -9.00 9.68
C GLY A 492 17.98 -10.38 10.29
N LEU A 493 17.16 -10.49 11.35
CA LEU A 493 16.92 -11.71 12.13
C LEU A 493 15.70 -12.48 11.59
N LEU A 494 15.73 -12.86 10.31
CA LEU A 494 14.59 -13.50 9.61
C LEU A 494 14.08 -14.78 10.29
N THR A 495 14.99 -15.59 10.85
CA THR A 495 14.62 -16.80 11.62
C THR A 495 13.74 -16.45 12.83
N SER A 496 14.05 -15.35 13.54
CA SER A 496 13.24 -14.88 14.68
C SER A 496 11.87 -14.37 14.22
N ALA A 497 11.81 -13.68 13.06
CA ALA A 497 10.55 -13.26 12.45
C ALA A 497 9.67 -14.47 12.07
N SER A 498 10.27 -15.52 11.50
CA SER A 498 9.60 -16.79 11.18
C SER A 498 9.06 -17.51 12.40
N LEU A 499 9.84 -17.58 13.49
CA LEU A 499 9.42 -18.19 14.76
C LEU A 499 8.22 -17.46 15.37
N VAL A 500 8.25 -16.13 15.39
CA VAL A 500 7.13 -15.30 15.88
C VAL A 500 5.88 -15.54 15.02
N PHE A 501 6.00 -15.50 13.69
CA PHE A 501 4.88 -15.78 12.79
C PHE A 501 4.28 -17.17 13.03
N ARG A 502 5.11 -18.22 13.15
CA ARG A 502 4.65 -19.59 13.43
C ARG A 502 3.87 -19.65 14.74
N GLY A 503 4.35 -18.97 15.79
CA GLY A 503 3.73 -18.92 17.12
C GLY A 503 2.37 -18.22 17.21
N ILE A 504 1.97 -17.40 16.23
CA ILE A 504 0.64 -16.74 16.22
C ILE A 504 -0.47 -17.80 16.08
N THR A 505 -1.39 -17.90 17.04
CA THR A 505 -2.48 -18.88 17.01
C THR A 505 -3.46 -18.68 15.84
N ARG A 506 -3.92 -17.44 15.60
CA ARG A 506 -4.86 -17.09 14.52
C ARG A 506 -4.32 -15.96 13.65
N LYS A 507 -3.57 -16.32 12.61
CA LYS A 507 -2.94 -15.38 11.65
C LYS A 507 -4.00 -14.65 10.81
N ASP A 508 -3.85 -13.35 10.63
CA ASP A 508 -4.68 -12.55 9.71
C ASP A 508 -3.97 -12.30 8.36
N ILE A 509 -4.67 -11.63 7.44
CA ILE A 509 -4.13 -11.26 6.12
C ILE A 509 -2.83 -10.44 6.24
N ILE A 510 -2.70 -9.64 7.31
CA ILE A 510 -1.54 -8.77 7.56
C ILE A 510 -0.36 -9.61 8.04
N SER A 511 -0.55 -10.59 8.92
CA SER A 511 0.51 -11.52 9.33
C SER A 511 1.11 -12.25 8.13
N TRP A 512 0.26 -12.75 7.22
CA TRP A 512 0.69 -13.46 6.01
C TRP A 512 1.40 -12.54 5.02
N SER A 513 0.81 -11.39 4.68
CA SER A 513 1.44 -10.46 3.73
C SER A 513 2.74 -9.88 4.29
N THR A 514 2.83 -9.64 5.60
CA THR A 514 4.05 -9.17 6.26
C THR A 514 5.17 -10.22 6.19
N ILE A 515 4.92 -11.49 6.56
CA ILE A 515 6.00 -12.49 6.51
C ILE A 515 6.48 -12.76 5.07
N ILE A 516 5.56 -12.73 4.09
CA ILE A 516 5.92 -12.81 2.66
C ILE A 516 6.79 -11.61 2.27
N ALA A 517 6.33 -10.38 2.53
CA ALA A 517 7.08 -9.15 2.22
C ALA A 517 8.47 -9.10 2.87
N VAL A 518 8.60 -9.63 4.09
CA VAL A 518 9.87 -9.73 4.83
C VAL A 518 10.88 -10.63 4.12
N TYR A 519 10.49 -11.84 3.72
CA TYR A 519 11.37 -12.73 2.96
C TYR A 519 11.64 -12.21 1.54
N SER A 520 10.63 -11.59 0.93
CA SER A 520 10.74 -10.94 -0.38
C SER A 520 11.78 -9.82 -0.42
N GLN A 521 11.70 -8.88 0.53
CA GLN A 521 12.65 -7.75 0.62
C GLN A 521 14.07 -8.21 0.98
N GLY A 522 14.20 -9.35 1.67
CA GLY A 522 15.50 -9.96 1.95
C GLY A 522 16.12 -10.72 0.77
N GLY A 523 15.43 -10.87 -0.37
CA GLY A 523 15.91 -11.66 -1.53
C GLY A 523 15.78 -13.18 -1.37
N TYR A 524 15.02 -13.65 -0.39
CA TYR A 524 14.83 -15.07 -0.08
C TYR A 524 13.60 -15.62 -0.82
N ALA A 525 13.74 -15.78 -2.15
CA ALA A 525 12.62 -16.14 -3.01
C ALA A 525 11.92 -17.44 -2.61
N LYS A 526 12.69 -18.48 -2.32
CA LYS A 526 12.16 -19.81 -2.00
C LYS A 526 11.22 -19.75 -0.79
N GLU A 527 11.68 -19.13 0.28
CA GLU A 527 10.91 -18.95 1.51
C GLU A 527 9.66 -18.09 1.26
N ALA A 528 9.76 -17.01 0.47
CA ALA A 528 8.60 -16.19 0.12
C ALA A 528 7.54 -17.02 -0.65
N PHE A 529 7.95 -17.85 -1.61
CA PHE A 529 7.08 -18.78 -2.33
C PHE A 529 6.50 -19.88 -1.43
N ASP A 530 7.28 -20.43 -0.50
CA ASP A 530 6.82 -21.40 0.49
C ASP A 530 5.73 -20.79 1.40
N TYR A 531 5.89 -19.53 1.83
CA TYR A 531 4.88 -18.79 2.59
C TYR A 531 3.63 -18.49 1.76
N LEU A 532 3.75 -18.11 0.49
CA LEU A 532 2.60 -17.95 -0.42
C LEU A 532 1.85 -19.29 -0.61
N SER A 533 2.58 -20.39 -0.78
CA SER A 533 2.02 -21.75 -0.91
C SER A 533 1.31 -22.20 0.37
N TRP A 534 1.85 -21.87 1.54
CA TRP A 534 1.21 -22.14 2.83
C TRP A 534 -0.04 -21.26 3.03
N MET A 535 0.04 -19.97 2.72
CA MET A 535 -1.10 -19.04 2.74
C MET A 535 -2.27 -19.53 1.87
N ARG A 536 -1.97 -20.04 0.67
CA ARG A 536 -2.98 -20.58 -0.26
C ARG A 536 -3.64 -21.88 0.22
N ARG A 537 -3.00 -22.65 1.10
CA ARG A 537 -3.50 -23.95 1.60
C ARG A 537 -4.27 -23.82 2.91
N GLU A 538 -3.78 -23.02 3.84
CA GLU A 538 -4.30 -22.93 5.22
C GLU A 538 -4.69 -21.51 5.66
N GLY A 539 -4.41 -20.51 4.84
CA GLY A 539 -4.64 -19.09 5.13
C GLY A 539 -5.81 -18.47 4.35
N PRO A 540 -6.01 -17.14 4.50
CA PRO A 540 -6.90 -16.38 3.64
C PRO A 540 -6.33 -16.31 2.21
N LYS A 541 -7.17 -15.99 1.23
CA LYS A 541 -6.71 -15.72 -0.15
C LYS A 541 -5.64 -14.61 -0.15
N PRO A 542 -4.57 -14.72 -0.96
CA PRO A 542 -3.59 -13.64 -1.14
C PRO A 542 -4.26 -12.32 -1.54
N ASN A 543 -3.83 -11.24 -0.92
CA ASN A 543 -4.21 -9.87 -1.31
C ASN A 543 -3.14 -9.26 -2.22
N GLU A 544 -3.45 -8.06 -2.74
CA GLU A 544 -2.55 -7.27 -3.61
C GLU A 544 -1.13 -7.18 -3.02
N PHE A 545 -1.00 -6.81 -1.75
CA PHE A 545 0.28 -6.67 -1.06
C PHE A 545 1.12 -7.95 -1.07
N ALA A 546 0.52 -9.10 -0.78
CA ALA A 546 1.22 -10.38 -0.79
C ALA A 546 1.67 -10.78 -2.21
N ILE A 547 0.82 -10.54 -3.20
CA ILE A 547 1.13 -10.82 -4.62
C ILE A 547 2.22 -9.89 -5.16
N SER A 548 2.10 -8.57 -4.96
CA SER A 548 3.10 -7.61 -5.42
C SER A 548 4.45 -7.80 -4.73
N SER A 549 4.46 -8.31 -3.49
CA SER A 549 5.69 -8.73 -2.80
C SER A 549 6.34 -9.97 -3.42
N ILE A 550 5.57 -10.88 -4.02
CA ILE A 550 6.12 -12.04 -4.74
C ILE A 550 6.57 -11.63 -6.14
N LEU A 551 5.80 -10.77 -6.84
CA LEU A 551 6.18 -10.25 -8.14
C LEU A 551 7.46 -9.41 -8.10
N SER A 552 7.70 -8.64 -7.03
CA SER A 552 8.94 -7.87 -6.87
C SER A 552 10.17 -8.75 -6.66
N VAL A 553 10.02 -9.94 -6.05
CA VAL A 553 11.07 -10.97 -5.99
C VAL A 553 11.33 -11.58 -7.35
N CYS A 554 10.28 -11.92 -8.10
CA CYS A 554 10.45 -12.41 -9.46
C CYS A 554 11.19 -11.38 -10.32
N ALA A 555 10.86 -10.09 -10.15
CA ALA A 555 11.53 -8.98 -10.82
C ALA A 555 13.02 -8.84 -10.43
N SER A 556 13.34 -8.90 -9.14
CA SER A 556 14.73 -8.70 -8.67
C SER A 556 15.65 -9.88 -8.90
N MET A 557 15.10 -11.10 -9.02
CA MET A 557 15.84 -12.34 -9.26
C MET A 557 15.67 -12.91 -10.68
N ALA A 558 15.05 -12.14 -11.60
CA ALA A 558 14.77 -12.53 -12.98
C ALA A 558 14.03 -13.88 -13.16
N LEU A 559 13.14 -14.22 -12.22
CA LEU A 559 12.40 -15.50 -12.19
C LEU A 559 11.16 -15.46 -13.10
N LEU A 560 11.37 -15.33 -14.41
CA LEU A 560 10.31 -15.12 -15.40
C LEU A 560 9.20 -16.20 -15.37
N GLU A 561 9.57 -17.48 -15.29
CA GLU A 561 8.60 -18.58 -15.34
C GLU A 561 7.75 -18.66 -14.06
N GLN A 562 8.35 -18.43 -12.89
CA GLN A 562 7.61 -18.29 -11.63
C GLN A 562 6.73 -17.03 -11.64
N GLY A 563 7.22 -15.93 -12.23
CA GLY A 563 6.45 -14.71 -12.48
C GLY A 563 5.20 -14.95 -13.33
N LYS A 564 5.33 -15.71 -14.44
CA LYS A 564 4.19 -16.14 -15.27
C LYS A 564 3.19 -17.00 -14.50
N GLN A 565 3.64 -17.92 -13.64
CA GLN A 565 2.75 -18.71 -12.79
C GLN A 565 1.97 -17.84 -11.78
N VAL A 566 2.63 -16.83 -11.20
CA VAL A 566 1.97 -15.87 -10.30
C VAL A 566 0.98 -14.98 -11.07
N HIS A 567 1.32 -14.52 -12.27
CA HIS A 567 0.41 -13.78 -13.14
C HIS A 567 -0.84 -14.61 -13.51
N ALA A 568 -0.66 -15.88 -13.87
CA ALA A 568 -1.79 -16.79 -14.09
C ALA A 568 -2.65 -16.95 -12.82
N HIS A 569 -2.04 -17.02 -11.63
CA HIS A 569 -2.78 -17.07 -10.37
C HIS A 569 -3.56 -15.77 -10.10
N VAL A 570 -2.99 -14.60 -10.40
CA VAL A 570 -3.64 -13.28 -10.31
C VAL A 570 -4.90 -13.21 -11.16
N LEU A 571 -4.83 -13.70 -12.41
CA LEU A 571 -5.99 -13.79 -13.30
C LEU A 571 -7.06 -14.76 -12.75
N CYS A 572 -6.65 -15.88 -12.13
CA CYS A 572 -7.60 -16.82 -11.52
C CYS A 572 -8.31 -16.29 -10.26
N ILE A 573 -7.68 -15.38 -9.50
CA ILE A 573 -8.31 -14.74 -8.33
C ILE A 573 -9.02 -13.43 -8.67
N GLY A 574 -8.73 -12.85 -9.84
CA GLY A 574 -9.40 -11.66 -10.37
C GLY A 574 -8.96 -10.36 -9.72
N ILE A 575 -7.66 -10.18 -9.45
CA ILE A 575 -7.08 -8.92 -8.92
C ILE A 575 -6.08 -8.25 -9.89
N ASP A 576 -6.11 -8.67 -11.15
CA ASP A 576 -5.31 -8.16 -12.27
C ASP A 576 -5.53 -6.67 -12.59
N HIS A 577 -6.71 -6.16 -12.23
CA HIS A 577 -7.12 -4.78 -12.40
C HIS A 577 -6.79 -3.87 -11.20
N GLU A 578 -6.29 -4.42 -10.09
CA GLU A 578 -5.85 -3.62 -8.94
C GLU A 578 -4.52 -2.93 -9.26
N ALA A 579 -4.46 -1.61 -9.14
CA ALA A 579 -3.34 -0.78 -9.63
C ALA A 579 -1.96 -1.21 -9.09
N MET A 580 -1.90 -1.67 -7.83
CA MET A 580 -0.68 -2.17 -7.19
C MET A 580 -0.19 -3.49 -7.79
N VAL A 581 -1.10 -4.39 -8.19
CA VAL A 581 -0.75 -5.66 -8.82
C VAL A 581 -0.39 -5.42 -10.28
N HIS A 582 -1.15 -4.55 -10.96
CA HIS A 582 -0.90 -4.18 -12.35
C HIS A 582 0.50 -3.55 -12.53
N SER A 583 0.85 -2.56 -11.72
CA SER A 583 2.19 -1.94 -11.72
C SER A 583 3.30 -2.95 -11.40
N ALA A 584 3.06 -3.88 -10.46
CA ALA A 584 4.03 -4.91 -10.10
C ALA A 584 4.22 -5.95 -11.21
N LEU A 585 3.17 -6.28 -11.98
CA LEU A 585 3.27 -7.14 -13.16
C LEU A 585 4.11 -6.48 -14.25
N ILE A 586 3.86 -5.21 -14.59
CA ILE A 586 4.66 -4.45 -15.57
C ILE A 586 6.14 -4.48 -15.15
N SER A 587 6.44 -4.12 -13.88
CA SER A 587 7.81 -4.12 -13.38
C SER A 587 8.47 -5.51 -13.38
N MET A 588 7.70 -6.57 -13.09
CA MET A 588 8.20 -7.95 -13.12
C MET A 588 8.57 -8.39 -14.54
N TYR A 589 7.69 -8.20 -15.53
CA TYR A 589 7.99 -8.55 -16.92
C TYR A 589 9.14 -7.72 -17.48
N SER A 590 9.18 -6.40 -17.23
CA SER A 590 10.29 -5.53 -17.63
C SER A 590 11.63 -6.01 -17.04
N LYS A 591 11.72 -6.23 -15.73
CA LYS A 591 13.00 -6.64 -15.10
C LYS A 591 13.42 -8.08 -15.42
N CYS A 592 12.48 -8.93 -15.82
CA CYS A 592 12.78 -10.25 -16.38
C CYS A 592 13.16 -10.22 -17.88
N GLY A 593 13.37 -9.04 -18.49
CA GLY A 593 13.77 -8.92 -19.89
C GLY A 593 12.64 -9.04 -20.92
N SER A 594 11.38 -9.09 -20.48
CA SER A 594 10.20 -9.34 -21.32
C SER A 594 9.37 -8.07 -21.50
N VAL A 595 10.00 -7.00 -21.98
CA VAL A 595 9.39 -5.66 -22.11
C VAL A 595 8.17 -5.63 -23.05
N GLN A 596 8.09 -6.52 -24.03
CA GLN A 596 6.92 -6.64 -24.92
C GLN A 596 5.69 -7.20 -24.19
N ASP A 597 5.87 -8.11 -23.23
CA ASP A 597 4.77 -8.59 -22.38
C ASP A 597 4.40 -7.53 -21.32
N ALA A 598 5.36 -6.77 -20.82
CA ALA A 598 5.10 -5.61 -19.97
C ALA A 598 4.24 -4.55 -20.68
N SER A 599 4.54 -4.25 -21.96
CA SER A 599 3.72 -3.35 -22.80
C SER A 599 2.30 -3.87 -22.98
N LYS A 600 2.12 -5.16 -23.30
CA LYS A 600 0.78 -5.76 -23.44
C LYS A 600 -0.05 -5.64 -22.16
N ILE A 601 0.59 -5.76 -21.00
CA ILE A 601 -0.06 -5.58 -19.70
C ILE A 601 -0.43 -4.11 -19.53
N PHE A 602 0.50 -3.18 -19.72
CA PHE A 602 0.23 -1.74 -19.67
C PHE A 602 -0.95 -1.33 -20.60
N ASP A 603 -0.98 -1.83 -21.84
CA ASP A 603 -2.04 -1.53 -22.82
C ASP A 603 -3.39 -2.21 -22.51
N SER A 604 -3.45 -3.16 -21.56
CA SER A 604 -4.67 -3.92 -21.25
C SER A 604 -5.69 -3.14 -20.42
N LEU A 605 -5.25 -2.17 -19.61
CA LEU A 605 -6.11 -1.33 -18.78
C LEU A 605 -6.30 0.07 -19.40
N LYS A 606 -7.54 0.54 -19.41
CA LYS A 606 -7.90 1.86 -19.98
C LYS A 606 -7.61 3.05 -19.07
N MET A 607 -7.32 2.80 -17.79
CA MET A 607 -7.18 3.83 -16.74
C MET A 607 -5.96 3.52 -15.87
N ASN A 608 -4.78 3.59 -16.48
CA ASN A 608 -3.51 3.41 -15.78
C ASN A 608 -3.20 4.61 -14.87
N ASP A 609 -2.69 4.33 -13.67
CA ASP A 609 -2.22 5.33 -12.72
C ASP A 609 -0.76 5.74 -12.99
N ILE A 610 -0.29 6.81 -12.34
CA ILE A 610 1.07 7.31 -12.55
C ILE A 610 2.16 6.27 -12.25
N ILE A 611 1.88 5.31 -11.34
CA ILE A 611 2.79 4.23 -10.99
C ILE A 611 2.96 3.27 -12.18
N SER A 612 1.86 2.87 -12.82
CA SER A 612 1.87 2.01 -14.03
C SER A 612 2.61 2.67 -15.20
N TRP A 613 2.38 3.98 -15.43
CA TRP A 613 3.11 4.75 -16.44
C TRP A 613 4.61 4.83 -16.14
N THR A 614 4.97 5.10 -14.88
CA THR A 614 6.38 5.18 -14.44
C THR A 614 7.09 3.83 -14.56
N ALA A 615 6.41 2.72 -14.21
CA ALA A 615 6.95 1.38 -14.37
C ALA A 615 7.26 1.04 -15.84
N MET A 616 6.41 1.48 -16.78
CA MET A 616 6.62 1.25 -18.21
C MET A 616 7.69 2.17 -18.81
N ILE A 617 7.77 3.45 -18.38
CA ILE A 617 8.86 4.37 -18.78
C ILE A 617 10.21 3.82 -18.33
N ASN A 618 10.32 3.37 -17.08
CA ASN A 618 11.54 2.75 -16.57
C ASN A 618 11.88 1.47 -17.34
N GLY A 619 10.88 0.62 -17.61
CA GLY A 619 11.08 -0.60 -18.40
C GLY A 619 11.60 -0.32 -19.82
N TYR A 620 11.09 0.70 -20.50
CA TYR A 620 11.62 1.10 -21.80
C TYR A 620 13.03 1.69 -21.71
N ALA A 621 13.31 2.53 -20.70
CA ALA A 621 14.63 3.13 -20.49
C ALA A 621 15.71 2.07 -20.18
N GLU A 622 15.43 1.12 -19.27
CA GLU A 622 16.34 0.02 -18.89
C GLU A 622 16.68 -0.90 -20.07
N HIS A 623 15.77 -1.04 -21.05
CA HIS A 623 15.94 -1.88 -22.25
C HIS A 623 16.35 -1.11 -23.52
N GLY A 624 16.75 0.15 -23.40
CA GLY A 624 17.27 0.96 -24.52
C GLY A 624 16.21 1.57 -25.45
N TYR A 625 14.92 1.29 -25.25
CA TYR A 625 13.76 1.87 -25.95
C TYR A 625 13.50 3.32 -25.51
N SER A 626 14.53 4.16 -25.64
CA SER A 626 14.60 5.49 -25.04
C SER A 626 13.59 6.45 -25.67
N LEU A 627 13.32 6.31 -26.97
CA LEU A 627 12.32 7.11 -27.69
C LEU A 627 10.91 6.75 -27.23
N GLU A 628 10.61 5.47 -27.02
CA GLU A 628 9.34 4.99 -26.49
C GLU A 628 9.11 5.50 -25.05
N ALA A 629 10.14 5.46 -24.21
CA ALA A 629 10.10 6.03 -22.86
C ALA A 629 9.76 7.53 -22.86
N ILE A 630 10.41 8.32 -23.72
CA ILE A 630 10.18 9.77 -23.87
C ILE A 630 8.77 10.03 -24.43
N ASN A 631 8.38 9.34 -25.51
CA ASN A 631 7.03 9.45 -26.09
C ASN A 631 5.91 9.07 -25.09
N LEU A 632 6.19 8.17 -24.15
CA LEU A 632 5.27 7.80 -23.08
C LEU A 632 5.24 8.86 -21.97
N PHE A 633 6.39 9.43 -21.60
CA PHE A 633 6.49 10.56 -20.65
C PHE A 633 5.66 11.78 -21.10
N GLU A 634 5.76 12.18 -22.37
CA GLU A 634 5.05 13.37 -22.88
C GLU A 634 3.53 13.19 -22.90
N LYS A 635 3.04 11.95 -23.06
CA LYS A 635 1.61 11.63 -23.01
C LYS A 635 0.99 11.73 -21.60
N ILE A 636 1.77 11.69 -20.52
CA ILE A 636 1.27 11.73 -19.12
C ILE A 636 0.39 12.97 -18.89
N SER A 637 0.85 14.14 -19.34
CA SER A 637 0.09 15.39 -19.16
C SER A 637 -1.17 15.45 -20.02
N ILE A 638 -1.17 14.77 -21.19
CA ILE A 638 -2.31 14.69 -22.11
C ILE A 638 -3.44 13.84 -21.51
N VAL A 639 -3.11 12.78 -20.79
CA VAL A 639 -4.09 11.94 -20.07
C VAL A 639 -4.51 12.52 -18.70
N GLY A 640 -4.10 13.75 -18.37
CA GLY A 640 -4.48 14.45 -17.14
C GLY A 640 -3.75 13.97 -15.87
N LEU A 641 -2.72 13.14 -16.03
CA LEU A 641 -1.83 12.72 -14.93
C LEU A 641 -0.71 13.75 -14.75
N LYS A 642 0.00 13.67 -13.61
CA LYS A 642 1.19 14.48 -13.32
C LYS A 642 2.39 13.56 -13.07
N PRO A 643 3.52 13.75 -13.77
CA PRO A 643 4.79 13.11 -13.43
C PRO A 643 5.17 13.34 -11.97
N ASP A 644 5.77 12.33 -11.35
CA ASP A 644 6.40 12.44 -10.03
C ASP A 644 7.93 12.33 -10.13
N HIS A 645 8.59 12.36 -8.97
CA HIS A 645 10.03 12.23 -8.83
C HIS A 645 10.61 10.92 -9.42
N VAL A 646 9.89 9.81 -9.41
CA VAL A 646 10.35 8.55 -10.03
C VAL A 646 10.12 8.59 -11.54
N THR A 647 9.01 9.20 -11.99
CA THR A 647 8.76 9.41 -13.43
C THR A 647 9.88 10.23 -14.09
N PHE A 648 10.39 11.27 -13.40
CA PHE A 648 11.51 12.07 -13.89
C PHE A 648 12.84 11.32 -13.91
N ILE A 649 13.13 10.45 -12.93
CA ILE A 649 14.29 9.53 -13.00
C ILE A 649 14.21 8.70 -14.29
N GLY A 650 13.06 8.10 -14.59
CA GLY A 650 12.86 7.29 -15.80
C GLY A 650 13.18 8.00 -17.11
N VAL A 651 12.64 9.20 -17.32
CA VAL A 651 12.90 9.96 -18.57
C VAL A 651 14.34 10.47 -18.64
N LEU A 652 14.96 10.84 -17.51
CA LEU A 652 16.38 11.23 -17.48
C LEU A 652 17.30 10.04 -17.75
N THR A 653 16.97 8.85 -17.26
CA THR A 653 17.67 7.60 -17.58
C THR A 653 17.55 7.27 -19.07
N ALA A 654 16.37 7.42 -19.68
CA ALA A 654 16.19 7.28 -21.13
C ALA A 654 17.05 8.28 -21.92
N CYS A 655 17.09 9.56 -21.52
CA CYS A 655 17.98 10.54 -22.12
C CYS A 655 19.47 10.15 -21.98
N SER A 656 19.88 9.62 -20.82
CA SER A 656 21.25 9.13 -20.57
C SER A 656 21.64 7.99 -21.52
N HIS A 657 20.77 6.98 -21.65
CA HIS A 657 21.03 5.84 -22.54
C HIS A 657 21.07 6.23 -24.02
N ALA A 658 20.28 7.22 -24.44
CA ALA A 658 20.29 7.75 -25.80
C ALA A 658 21.31 8.88 -26.06
N GLY A 659 22.08 9.31 -25.04
CA GLY A 659 23.03 10.42 -25.16
C GLY A 659 22.39 11.80 -25.42
N MET A 660 21.08 11.97 -25.19
CA MET A 660 20.34 13.20 -25.50
C MET A 660 20.52 14.27 -24.41
N VAL A 661 21.70 14.91 -24.40
CA VAL A 661 22.11 15.89 -23.35
C VAL A 661 21.12 17.03 -23.21
N ASP A 662 20.79 17.74 -24.29
CA ASP A 662 19.92 18.92 -24.25
C ASP A 662 18.51 18.60 -23.73
N LEU A 663 17.98 17.44 -24.13
CA LEU A 663 16.64 16.99 -23.71
C LEU A 663 16.63 16.56 -22.24
N GLY A 664 17.68 15.90 -21.76
CA GLY A 664 17.84 15.55 -20.35
C GLY A 664 17.95 16.80 -19.46
N LEU A 665 18.77 17.78 -19.85
CA LEU A 665 18.87 19.06 -19.15
C LEU A 665 17.54 19.84 -19.19
N PHE A 666 16.82 19.82 -20.31
CA PHE A 666 15.48 20.40 -20.43
C PHE A 666 14.50 19.77 -19.44
N TYR A 667 14.39 18.44 -19.37
CA TYR A 667 13.48 17.79 -18.42
C TYR A 667 13.88 18.02 -16.96
N PHE A 668 15.18 18.06 -16.63
CA PHE A 668 15.66 18.37 -15.28
C PHE A 668 15.26 19.79 -14.82
N LEU A 669 15.36 20.78 -15.71
CA LEU A 669 14.89 22.14 -15.44
C LEU A 669 13.34 22.21 -15.40
N LYS A 670 12.65 21.50 -16.29
CA LYS A 670 11.18 21.44 -16.35
C LYS A 670 10.57 20.88 -15.05
N MET A 671 11.18 19.84 -14.48
CA MET A 671 10.83 19.26 -13.19
C MET A 671 10.77 20.31 -12.07
N THR A 672 11.80 21.15 -11.97
CA THR A 672 11.91 22.19 -10.92
C THR A 672 10.99 23.38 -11.23
N ASN A 673 10.98 23.85 -12.48
CA ASN A 673 10.34 25.10 -12.86
C ASN A 673 8.82 24.98 -13.05
N GLU A 674 8.34 23.91 -13.67
CA GLU A 674 6.92 23.69 -13.97
C GLU A 674 6.25 22.83 -12.91
N TYR A 675 6.83 21.65 -12.61
CA TYR A 675 6.22 20.67 -11.69
C TYR A 675 6.49 20.94 -10.20
N LYS A 676 7.42 21.86 -9.89
CA LYS A 676 7.85 22.21 -8.52
C LYS A 676 8.38 21.01 -7.72
N ILE A 677 8.93 20.02 -8.41
CA ILE A 677 9.60 18.87 -7.80
C ILE A 677 11.06 19.26 -7.55
N SER A 678 11.53 19.09 -6.32
CA SER A 678 12.92 19.37 -5.95
C SER A 678 13.83 18.22 -6.41
N PRO A 679 14.96 18.47 -7.10
CA PRO A 679 15.86 17.41 -7.52
C PRO A 679 16.44 16.63 -6.34
N SER A 680 16.22 15.32 -6.32
CA SER A 680 16.88 14.40 -5.39
C SER A 680 18.26 13.98 -5.90
N LYS A 681 19.03 13.28 -5.06
CA LYS A 681 20.36 12.75 -5.39
C LYS A 681 20.35 11.87 -6.66
N GLU A 682 19.29 11.08 -6.85
CA GLU A 682 19.10 10.19 -7.99
C GLU A 682 18.97 10.96 -9.31
N HIS A 683 18.30 12.11 -9.30
CA HIS A 683 18.18 12.99 -10.49
C HIS A 683 19.54 13.57 -10.88
N TYR A 684 20.33 14.02 -9.91
CA TYR A 684 21.71 14.44 -10.14
C TYR A 684 22.56 13.28 -10.68
N GLY A 685 22.37 12.07 -10.14
CA GLY A 685 23.02 10.85 -10.66
C GLY A 685 22.72 10.61 -12.14
N CYS A 686 21.46 10.76 -12.58
CA CYS A 686 21.07 10.62 -13.98
C CYS A 686 21.72 11.67 -14.89
N ILE A 687 21.78 12.93 -14.45
CA ILE A 687 22.44 14.01 -15.22
C ILE A 687 23.95 13.83 -15.27
N ILE A 688 24.57 13.37 -14.18
CA ILE A 688 26.01 13.05 -14.16
C ILE A 688 26.30 11.89 -15.11
N ASP A 689 25.52 10.80 -15.10
CA ASP A 689 25.68 9.67 -16.03
C ASP A 689 25.48 10.09 -17.50
N LEU A 690 24.49 10.95 -17.78
CA LEU A 690 24.24 11.53 -19.10
C LEU A 690 25.43 12.33 -19.64
N LEU A 691 25.94 13.29 -18.85
CA LEU A 691 27.10 14.10 -19.21
C LEU A 691 28.38 13.26 -19.29
N CYS A 692 28.51 12.24 -18.43
CA CYS A 692 29.59 11.26 -18.46
C CYS A 692 29.63 10.51 -19.79
N ARG A 693 28.51 9.91 -20.21
CA ARG A 693 28.41 9.16 -21.49
C ARG A 693 28.64 10.05 -22.71
N ALA A 694 28.20 11.30 -22.64
CA ALA A 694 28.42 12.29 -23.70
C ALA A 694 29.87 12.86 -23.73
N GLY A 695 30.76 12.43 -22.83
CA GLY A 695 32.14 12.92 -22.73
C GLY A 695 32.28 14.35 -22.20
N GLN A 696 31.20 14.96 -21.70
CA GLN A 696 31.19 16.33 -21.16
C GLN A 696 31.70 16.39 -19.71
N LEU A 697 32.90 15.84 -19.49
CA LEU A 697 33.48 15.61 -18.15
C LEU A 697 33.66 16.90 -17.32
N SER A 698 33.89 18.06 -17.97
CA SER A 698 33.99 19.36 -17.30
C SER A 698 32.67 19.78 -16.64
N GLU A 699 31.54 19.59 -17.33
CA GLU A 699 30.21 19.94 -16.80
C GLU A 699 29.75 18.92 -15.74
N ALA A 700 30.04 17.63 -15.95
CA ALA A 700 29.82 16.60 -14.93
C ALA A 700 30.60 16.91 -13.63
N GLU A 701 31.88 17.32 -13.74
CA GLU A 701 32.68 17.77 -12.59
C GLU A 701 32.05 19.00 -11.88
N HIS A 702 31.53 19.96 -12.64
CA HIS A 702 30.86 21.14 -12.09
C HIS A 702 29.61 20.76 -11.30
N ILE A 703 28.77 19.86 -11.81
CA ILE A 703 27.57 19.36 -11.13
C ILE A 703 27.93 18.57 -9.86
N ILE A 704 28.92 17.68 -9.94
CA ILE A 704 29.42 16.92 -8.77
C ILE A 704 29.88 17.85 -7.63
N ARG A 705 30.47 19.01 -7.96
CA ARG A 705 30.94 20.00 -6.97
C ARG A 705 29.87 20.95 -6.44
N THR A 706 28.75 21.11 -7.15
CA THR A 706 27.70 22.08 -6.81
C THR A 706 26.43 21.46 -6.24
N MET A 707 26.25 20.13 -6.35
CA MET A 707 25.06 19.47 -5.82
C MET A 707 24.95 19.59 -4.28
N PRO A 708 23.74 19.77 -3.72
CA PRO A 708 23.52 20.04 -2.29
C PRO A 708 23.59 18.78 -1.40
N PHE A 709 24.19 17.69 -1.89
CA PHE A 709 24.18 16.37 -1.26
C PHE A 709 25.60 15.86 -1.03
N HIS A 710 25.77 14.98 -0.04
CA HIS A 710 27.05 14.29 0.16
C HIS A 710 27.31 13.33 -0.99
N ILE A 711 28.47 13.48 -1.64
CA ILE A 711 28.91 12.63 -2.76
C ILE A 711 29.17 11.21 -2.24
N ASP A 712 28.67 10.20 -2.95
CA ASP A 712 28.87 8.79 -2.60
C ASP A 712 29.87 8.10 -3.53
N ASP A 713 30.14 6.83 -3.24
CA ASP A 713 30.94 5.93 -4.07
C ASP A 713 30.34 5.72 -5.47
N VAL A 714 29.01 5.63 -5.59
CA VAL A 714 28.32 5.45 -6.88
C VAL A 714 28.61 6.59 -7.84
N VAL A 715 28.42 7.85 -7.42
CA VAL A 715 28.68 9.02 -8.28
C VAL A 715 30.15 9.09 -8.70
N TRP A 716 31.08 8.87 -7.76
CA TRP A 716 32.51 8.85 -8.10
C TRP A 716 32.89 7.68 -9.02
N SER A 717 32.32 6.50 -8.84
CA SER A 717 32.61 5.33 -9.69
C SER A 717 32.12 5.53 -11.13
N THR A 718 30.95 6.16 -11.30
CA THR A 718 30.39 6.56 -12.60
C THR A 718 31.31 7.55 -13.31
N PHE A 719 31.77 8.59 -12.59
CA PHE A 719 32.68 9.59 -13.15
C PHE A 719 34.07 9.01 -13.46
N LEU A 720 34.59 8.09 -12.63
CA LEU A 720 35.85 7.38 -12.89
C LEU A 720 35.76 6.46 -14.13
N ARG A 721 34.62 5.79 -14.32
CA ARG A 721 34.32 4.99 -15.52
C ARG A 721 34.34 5.88 -16.77
N ALA A 722 33.69 7.05 -16.72
CA ALA A 722 33.68 8.00 -17.82
C ALA A 722 35.08 8.55 -18.15
N CYS A 723 35.88 8.88 -17.13
CA CYS A 723 37.28 9.29 -17.31
C CYS A 723 38.13 8.19 -17.98
N ARG A 724 37.84 6.91 -17.74
CA ARG A 724 38.45 5.78 -18.45
C ARG A 724 38.00 5.70 -19.91
N GLU A 725 36.70 5.80 -20.17
CA GLU A 725 36.12 5.66 -21.51
C GLU A 725 36.53 6.80 -22.46
N HIS A 726 36.60 8.03 -21.96
CA HIS A 726 37.07 9.19 -22.72
C HIS A 726 38.58 9.47 -22.58
N GLY A 727 39.28 8.70 -21.73
CA GLY A 727 40.74 8.79 -21.55
C GLY A 727 41.24 10.09 -20.90
N ASP A 728 40.46 10.71 -20.00
CA ASP A 728 40.88 11.85 -19.17
C ASP A 728 41.64 11.34 -17.94
N VAL A 729 42.96 11.49 -17.98
CA VAL A 729 43.86 10.97 -16.94
C VAL A 729 43.82 11.81 -15.67
N ASP A 730 43.69 13.13 -15.80
CA ASP A 730 43.85 14.05 -14.67
C ASP A 730 42.60 14.03 -13.78
N ARG A 731 41.41 14.04 -14.40
CA ARG A 731 40.15 13.83 -13.68
C ARG A 731 40.02 12.41 -13.16
N GLY A 732 40.41 11.41 -13.96
CA GLY A 732 40.41 10.01 -13.54
C GLY A 732 41.27 9.77 -12.30
N ARG A 733 42.46 10.38 -12.24
CA ARG A 733 43.32 10.35 -11.05
C ARG A 733 42.65 11.02 -9.85
N TRP A 734 42.17 12.27 -9.99
CA TRP A 734 41.55 13.01 -8.89
C TRP A 734 40.33 12.28 -8.29
N THR A 735 39.54 11.64 -9.16
CA THR A 735 38.35 10.87 -8.79
C THR A 735 38.72 9.58 -8.04
N ALA A 736 39.72 8.85 -8.53
CA ALA A 736 40.25 7.69 -7.84
C ALA A 736 40.83 8.05 -6.47
N GLU A 737 41.48 9.22 -6.33
CA GLU A 737 41.93 9.73 -5.03
C GLU A 737 40.76 10.05 -4.07
N GLN A 738 39.56 10.42 -4.54
CA GLN A 738 38.39 10.58 -3.67
C GLN A 738 37.80 9.22 -3.25
N LEU A 739 37.64 8.28 -4.20
CA LEU A 739 37.18 6.91 -3.89
C LEU A 739 38.09 6.21 -2.87
N LEU A 740 39.41 6.34 -3.01
CA LEU A 740 40.38 5.74 -2.09
C LEU A 740 40.46 6.43 -0.71
N ARG A 741 39.80 7.58 -0.52
CA ARG A 741 39.57 8.17 0.81
C ARG A 741 38.35 7.56 1.50
N LEU A 742 37.35 7.12 0.72
CA LEU A 742 36.14 6.45 1.22
C LEU A 742 36.43 4.96 1.51
N ASP A 743 36.99 4.24 0.55
CA ASP A 743 37.48 2.87 0.70
C ASP A 743 38.94 2.76 0.22
N PRO A 744 39.93 2.82 1.13
CA PRO A 744 41.34 2.64 0.81
C PRO A 744 41.71 1.29 0.18
N ASN A 745 40.84 0.29 0.24
CA ASN A 745 41.09 -1.08 -0.21
C ASN A 745 40.31 -1.47 -1.48
N SER A 746 39.53 -0.55 -2.06
CA SER A 746 38.70 -0.80 -3.25
C SER A 746 39.52 -1.34 -4.43
N ALA A 747 39.41 -2.65 -4.71
CA ALA A 747 40.12 -3.29 -5.82
C ALA A 747 39.71 -2.68 -7.17
N GLY A 748 38.41 -2.44 -7.38
CA GLY A 748 37.86 -1.84 -8.60
C GLY A 748 38.44 -0.46 -8.91
N THR A 749 38.61 0.39 -7.89
CA THR A 749 39.18 1.74 -8.06
C THR A 749 40.65 1.68 -8.49
N HIS A 750 41.48 0.86 -7.82
CA HIS A 750 42.89 0.70 -8.20
C HIS A 750 43.04 0.11 -9.62
N ILE A 751 42.23 -0.90 -9.98
CA ILE A 751 42.26 -1.51 -11.32
C ILE A 751 41.84 -0.50 -12.39
N THR A 752 40.79 0.29 -12.13
CA THR A 752 40.29 1.28 -13.10
C THR A 752 41.32 2.39 -13.33
N LEU A 753 41.96 2.90 -12.28
CA LEU A 753 43.05 3.87 -12.41
C LEU A 753 44.28 3.29 -13.13
N ALA A 754 44.63 2.03 -12.88
CA ALA A 754 45.70 1.35 -13.62
C ALA A 754 45.36 1.21 -15.11
N ASN A 755 44.10 0.91 -15.45
CA ASN A 755 43.66 0.83 -16.84
C ASN A 755 43.70 2.20 -17.55
N ILE A 756 43.35 3.29 -16.85
CA ILE A 756 43.49 4.68 -17.36
C ILE A 756 44.94 4.99 -17.73
N TYR A 757 45.90 4.65 -16.85
CA TYR A 757 47.32 4.84 -17.14
C TYR A 757 47.83 3.92 -18.26
N ALA A 758 47.40 2.65 -18.30
CA ALA A 758 47.77 1.71 -19.35
C ALA A 758 47.32 2.20 -20.75
N ALA A 759 46.08 2.72 -20.87
CA ALA A 759 45.52 3.25 -22.12
C ALA A 759 46.28 4.47 -22.68
N LYS A 760 47.12 5.14 -21.86
CA LYS A 760 47.99 6.24 -22.27
C LYS A 760 49.49 5.87 -22.23
N GLY A 761 49.82 4.58 -22.14
CA GLY A 761 51.21 4.08 -22.13
C GLY A 761 52.01 4.39 -20.87
N ARG A 762 51.38 4.85 -19.79
CA ARG A 762 52.01 5.23 -18.51
C ARG A 762 52.31 4.02 -17.62
N TRP A 763 53.14 3.11 -18.15
CA TRP A 763 53.41 1.79 -17.55
C TRP A 763 54.12 1.84 -16.19
N LYS A 764 54.84 2.92 -15.87
CA LYS A 764 55.48 3.12 -14.57
C LYS A 764 54.43 3.28 -13.47
N GLU A 765 53.45 4.14 -13.71
CA GLU A 765 52.33 4.40 -12.80
C GLU A 765 51.42 3.17 -12.64
N VAL A 766 51.26 2.36 -13.70
CA VAL A 766 50.62 1.03 -13.63
C VAL A 766 51.37 0.10 -12.68
N ALA A 767 52.70 0.06 -12.76
CA ALA A 767 53.54 -0.76 -11.88
C ALA A 767 53.48 -0.27 -10.42
N ASP A 768 53.48 1.05 -10.20
CA ASP A 768 53.34 1.66 -8.87
C ASP A 768 51.97 1.34 -8.24
N ILE A 769 50.87 1.40 -9.00
CA ILE A 769 49.55 0.96 -8.50
C ILE A 769 49.53 -0.53 -8.16
N ARG A 770 50.08 -1.40 -9.03
CA ARG A 770 50.13 -2.86 -8.75
C ARG A 770 50.96 -3.16 -7.51
N LYS A 771 52.05 -2.42 -7.28
CA LYS A 771 52.87 -2.50 -6.05
C LYS A 771 52.08 -2.02 -4.83
N LEU A 772 51.32 -0.92 -4.96
CA LEU A 772 50.44 -0.42 -3.91
C LEU A 772 49.35 -1.42 -3.52
N MET A 773 48.63 -2.00 -4.50
CA MET A 773 47.64 -3.06 -4.28
C MET A 773 48.26 -4.24 -3.53
N LYS A 774 49.43 -4.72 -3.97
CA LYS A 774 50.14 -5.83 -3.32
C LYS A 774 50.55 -5.48 -1.88
N SER A 775 50.98 -4.24 -1.61
CA SER A 775 51.36 -3.79 -0.26
C SER A 775 50.17 -3.64 0.70
N LYS A 776 48.97 -3.34 0.17
CA LYS A 776 47.71 -3.26 0.94
C LYS A 776 46.99 -4.61 1.07
N GLY A 777 47.46 -5.67 0.42
CA GLY A 777 46.74 -6.95 0.36
C GLY A 777 45.47 -6.91 -0.51
N VAL A 778 45.33 -5.92 -1.39
CA VAL A 778 44.16 -5.77 -2.28
C VAL A 778 44.30 -6.74 -3.45
N ILE A 779 43.43 -7.75 -3.49
CA ILE A 779 43.39 -8.79 -4.52
C ILE A 779 42.30 -8.45 -5.54
N LYS A 780 42.57 -8.67 -6.83
CA LYS A 780 41.54 -8.63 -7.87
C LYS A 780 40.64 -9.86 -7.72
N GLU A 781 39.36 -9.65 -7.41
CA GLU A 781 38.36 -10.71 -7.46
C GLU A 781 38.27 -11.30 -8.87
N ARG A 782 38.11 -12.62 -8.95
CA ARG A 782 37.94 -13.33 -10.21
C ARG A 782 36.48 -13.19 -10.63
N GLY A 783 36.24 -12.76 -11.87
CA GLY A 783 34.88 -12.78 -12.42
C GLY A 783 34.34 -14.21 -12.44
N TRP A 784 33.05 -14.37 -12.22
CA TRP A 784 32.38 -15.67 -12.27
C TRP A 784 30.98 -15.50 -12.87
N SER A 785 30.52 -16.54 -13.54
CA SER A 785 29.15 -16.65 -14.07
C SER A 785 28.52 -17.94 -13.58
N TRP A 786 27.20 -18.07 -13.71
CA TRP A 786 26.50 -19.29 -13.38
C TRP A 786 25.34 -19.52 -14.33
N ILE A 787 25.01 -20.79 -14.57
CA ILE A 787 23.86 -21.23 -15.35
C ILE A 787 23.11 -22.31 -14.57
N ASN A 788 21.78 -22.29 -14.65
CA ASN A 788 20.94 -23.36 -14.14
C ASN A 788 20.62 -24.33 -15.28
N VAL A 789 21.10 -25.57 -15.18
CA VAL A 789 20.79 -26.66 -16.12
C VAL A 789 20.14 -27.79 -15.34
N ASN A 790 18.92 -28.19 -15.72
CA ASN A 790 18.17 -29.27 -15.05
C ASN A 790 18.04 -29.08 -13.52
N ASP A 791 17.68 -27.86 -13.10
CA ASP A 791 17.60 -27.42 -11.69
C ASP A 791 18.92 -27.53 -10.89
N HIS A 792 20.07 -27.66 -11.56
CA HIS A 792 21.40 -27.65 -10.97
C HIS A 792 22.17 -26.39 -11.38
N LEU A 793 22.65 -25.64 -10.39
CA LEU A 793 23.41 -24.40 -10.59
C LEU A 793 24.90 -24.71 -10.84
N ASN A 794 25.34 -24.60 -12.09
CA ASN A 794 26.73 -24.74 -12.48
C ASN A 794 27.39 -23.35 -12.49
N ALA A 795 28.40 -23.14 -11.65
CA ALA A 795 29.15 -21.89 -11.57
C ALA A 795 30.53 -22.04 -12.24
N PHE A 796 30.91 -21.04 -13.02
CA PHE A 796 32.18 -20.95 -13.73
C PHE A 796 32.97 -19.74 -13.25
N VAL A 797 34.08 -19.97 -12.56
CA VAL A 797 34.98 -18.90 -12.09
C VAL A 797 36.12 -18.73 -13.09
N ALA A 798 36.48 -17.48 -13.42
CA ALA A 798 37.52 -17.18 -14.40
C ALA A 798 38.88 -17.75 -13.98
N GLY A 799 39.40 -18.71 -14.76
CA GLY A 799 40.64 -19.42 -14.48
C GLY A 799 40.52 -20.51 -13.41
N ASP A 800 39.31 -21.00 -13.14
CA ASP A 800 39.05 -22.20 -12.35
C ASP A 800 38.91 -23.45 -13.24
N GLN A 801 39.25 -24.60 -12.66
CA GLN A 801 39.24 -25.93 -13.26
C GLN A 801 38.39 -26.92 -12.43
N ALA A 802 37.77 -26.48 -11.34
CA ALA A 802 37.02 -27.32 -10.41
C ALA A 802 35.66 -27.86 -10.91
N HIS A 803 35.19 -27.41 -12.09
CA HIS A 803 33.95 -27.93 -12.68
C HIS A 803 34.10 -29.43 -13.03
N PRO A 804 33.13 -30.32 -12.75
CA PRO A 804 33.25 -31.76 -13.01
C PRO A 804 33.50 -32.16 -14.47
N GLN A 805 33.24 -31.24 -15.41
CA GLN A 805 33.46 -31.40 -16.86
C GLN A 805 34.47 -30.36 -17.40
N SER A 806 35.35 -29.81 -16.56
CA SER A 806 36.28 -28.74 -16.92
C SER A 806 37.20 -29.09 -18.09
N GLU A 807 37.71 -30.32 -18.16
CA GLU A 807 38.51 -30.80 -19.30
C GLU A 807 37.69 -30.75 -20.60
N HIS A 808 36.49 -31.33 -20.62
CA HIS A 808 35.63 -31.39 -21.81
C HIS A 808 35.24 -29.98 -22.30
N ILE A 809 34.91 -29.07 -21.37
CA ILE A 809 34.63 -27.66 -21.70
C ILE A 809 35.89 -26.98 -22.23
N SER A 810 37.06 -27.23 -21.64
CA SER A 810 38.34 -26.66 -22.11
C SER A 810 38.68 -27.13 -23.52
N THR A 811 38.52 -28.43 -23.82
CA THR A 811 38.73 -28.97 -25.17
C THR A 811 37.80 -28.35 -26.21
N ILE A 812 36.51 -28.16 -25.89
CA ILE A 812 35.59 -27.49 -26.83
C ILE A 812 35.96 -26.01 -26.99
N LEU A 813 36.36 -25.31 -25.92
CA LEU A 813 36.84 -23.93 -26.01
C LEU A 813 38.15 -23.79 -26.81
N GLU A 814 39.03 -24.79 -26.78
CA GLU A 814 40.23 -24.84 -27.63
C GLU A 814 39.89 -25.09 -29.10
N LEU A 815 38.97 -26.02 -29.39
CA LEU A 815 38.46 -26.23 -30.76
C LEU A 815 37.77 -24.98 -31.33
N LEU A 816 36.96 -24.29 -30.52
CA LEU A 816 36.33 -23.03 -30.90
C LEU A 816 37.36 -21.92 -31.15
N ARG A 817 38.42 -21.83 -30.32
CA ARG A 817 39.52 -20.88 -30.55
C ARG A 817 40.32 -21.18 -31.81
N ALA A 818 40.52 -22.44 -32.16
CA ALA A 818 41.16 -22.82 -33.42
C ALA A 818 40.32 -22.33 -34.61
N ASN A 819 39.03 -22.68 -34.64
CA ASN A 819 38.10 -22.27 -35.71
C ASN A 819 37.97 -20.73 -35.83
N ILE A 820 37.90 -19.99 -34.70
CA ILE A 820 37.87 -18.52 -34.71
C ILE A 820 39.23 -17.94 -35.17
N GLY A 821 40.35 -18.59 -34.86
CA GLY A 821 41.68 -18.20 -35.32
C GLY A 821 41.84 -18.35 -36.83
N ASP A 822 41.32 -19.44 -37.40
CA ASP A 822 41.32 -19.67 -38.86
C ASP A 822 40.40 -18.66 -39.58
N ALA A 823 39.20 -18.37 -39.04
CA ALA A 823 38.33 -17.31 -39.57
C ALA A 823 38.98 -15.91 -39.50
N GLN A 824 39.74 -15.61 -38.44
CA GLN A 824 40.52 -14.37 -38.35
C GLN A 824 41.70 -14.30 -39.33
N LEU A 825 42.21 -15.44 -39.80
CA LEU A 825 43.22 -15.52 -40.86
C LEU A 825 42.59 -15.28 -42.25
N GLU A 826 41.42 -15.84 -42.53
CA GLU A 826 40.67 -15.55 -43.77
C GLU A 826 40.26 -14.07 -43.87
N ILE A 827 39.76 -13.49 -42.77
CA ILE A 827 39.44 -12.04 -42.72
C ILE A 827 40.72 -11.20 -42.93
N ARG A 828 41.89 -11.65 -42.48
CA ARG A 828 43.16 -10.98 -42.75
C ARG A 828 43.61 -11.08 -44.20
N SER A 829 43.49 -12.24 -44.85
CA SER A 829 43.87 -12.35 -46.26
C SER A 829 42.92 -11.53 -47.14
N LEU A 830 41.61 -11.55 -46.84
CA LEU A 830 40.63 -10.66 -47.49
C LEU A 830 40.97 -9.17 -47.29
N HIS A 831 41.45 -8.77 -46.11
CA HIS A 831 41.89 -7.39 -45.87
C HIS A 831 43.18 -7.05 -46.63
N GLU A 832 44.15 -7.96 -46.73
CA GLU A 832 45.37 -7.76 -47.54
C GLU A 832 45.05 -7.70 -49.05
N ASP A 833 44.14 -8.56 -49.55
CA ASP A 833 43.66 -8.55 -50.93
C ASP A 833 42.91 -7.24 -51.26
N VAL A 834 42.11 -6.71 -50.32
CA VAL A 834 41.44 -5.40 -50.45
C VAL A 834 42.45 -4.24 -50.43
N GLU A 835 43.48 -4.30 -49.59
CA GLU A 835 44.53 -3.27 -49.50
C GLU A 835 45.40 -3.23 -50.78
N VAL A 836 45.66 -4.39 -51.39
CA VAL A 836 46.27 -4.50 -52.73
C VAL A 836 45.33 -3.98 -53.83
N ALA A 837 44.05 -4.36 -53.82
CA ALA A 837 43.07 -3.85 -54.78
C ALA A 837 42.86 -2.33 -54.71
N PHE A 838 42.97 -1.74 -53.51
CA PHE A 838 42.95 -0.29 -53.30
C PHE A 838 44.18 0.40 -53.89
N THR A 839 45.37 -0.12 -53.62
CA THR A 839 46.63 0.49 -54.07
C THR A 839 46.82 0.39 -55.59
N GLU A 840 46.28 -0.64 -56.27
CA GLU A 840 46.29 -0.71 -57.74
C GLU A 840 45.23 0.21 -58.40
N LYS A 841 44.04 0.39 -57.81
CA LYS A 841 42.95 1.18 -58.43
C LYS A 841 43.04 2.69 -58.20
N GLN A 842 43.85 3.15 -57.24
CA GLN A 842 43.98 4.58 -56.90
C GLN A 842 44.53 5.47 -58.04
N TYR A 843 45.12 4.87 -59.09
CA TYR A 843 45.71 5.57 -60.24
C TYR A 843 44.83 5.65 -61.50
N LEU A 844 43.59 5.11 -61.48
CA LEU A 844 42.78 4.92 -62.70
C LEU A 844 41.35 5.48 -62.67
N MET A 845 40.87 6.04 -61.54
CA MET A 845 39.51 6.57 -61.40
C MET A 845 39.46 8.12 -61.49
N PRO A 846 38.64 8.74 -62.37
CA PRO A 846 38.65 10.19 -62.55
C PRO A 846 37.78 11.01 -61.57
N ASP A 847 36.91 10.39 -60.78
CA ASP A 847 35.93 11.09 -59.94
C ASP A 847 35.74 10.48 -58.54
N GLU A 848 35.50 11.35 -57.55
CA GLU A 848 35.32 10.94 -56.14
C GLU A 848 34.01 10.16 -55.90
N SER A 849 32.98 10.34 -56.74
CA SER A 849 31.69 9.68 -56.57
C SER A 849 31.77 8.18 -56.82
N SER A 850 32.44 7.76 -57.91
CA SER A 850 32.69 6.34 -58.21
C SER A 850 33.55 5.65 -57.13
N LEU A 851 34.47 6.40 -56.49
CA LEU A 851 35.28 5.89 -55.39
C LEU A 851 34.43 5.62 -54.14
N ILE A 852 33.51 6.55 -53.80
CA ILE A 852 32.59 6.43 -52.66
C ILE A 852 31.60 5.27 -52.86
N GLU A 853 31.09 5.08 -54.08
CA GLU A 853 30.15 3.99 -54.39
C GLU A 853 30.82 2.61 -54.28
N LEU A 854 32.09 2.50 -54.72
CA LEU A 854 32.92 1.30 -54.54
C LEU A 854 33.27 1.03 -53.07
N ILE A 855 33.65 2.07 -52.31
CA ILE A 855 33.87 1.98 -50.85
C ILE A 855 32.59 1.49 -50.16
N GLY A 856 31.43 2.03 -50.55
CA GLY A 856 30.13 1.61 -50.04
C GLY A 856 29.85 0.13 -50.28
N SER A 857 29.99 -0.35 -51.52
CA SER A 857 29.69 -1.76 -51.86
C SER A 857 30.62 -2.78 -51.18
N GLU A 858 31.91 -2.47 -51.03
CA GLU A 858 32.87 -3.38 -50.40
C GLU A 858 32.72 -3.40 -48.86
N ILE A 859 32.32 -2.28 -48.25
CA ILE A 859 31.91 -2.23 -46.84
C ILE A 859 30.63 -3.05 -46.62
N ASP A 860 29.62 -2.88 -47.48
CA ASP A 860 28.35 -3.60 -47.36
C ASP A 860 28.55 -5.12 -47.55
N ALA A 861 29.43 -5.53 -48.48
CA ALA A 861 29.84 -6.91 -48.64
C ALA A 861 30.57 -7.46 -47.39
N SER A 862 31.50 -6.69 -46.82
CA SER A 862 32.24 -7.08 -45.60
C SER A 862 31.33 -7.18 -44.37
N VAL A 863 30.38 -6.26 -44.22
CA VAL A 863 29.36 -6.27 -43.16
C VAL A 863 28.36 -7.40 -43.36
N THR A 864 28.01 -7.73 -44.60
CA THR A 864 27.15 -8.88 -44.92
C THR A 864 27.84 -10.19 -44.56
N ILE A 865 29.12 -10.38 -44.93
CA ILE A 865 29.91 -11.57 -44.56
C ILE A 865 30.04 -11.71 -43.04
N LEU A 866 30.29 -10.60 -42.32
CA LEU A 866 30.33 -10.61 -40.86
C LEU A 866 28.97 -10.95 -40.24
N ASN A 867 27.87 -10.39 -40.75
CA ASN A 867 26.52 -10.73 -40.29
C ASN A 867 26.17 -12.19 -40.59
N ASP A 868 26.48 -12.69 -41.79
CA ASP A 868 26.20 -14.06 -42.22
C ASP A 868 26.97 -15.06 -41.33
N GLN A 869 28.24 -14.79 -40.99
CA GLN A 869 29.00 -15.59 -40.03
C GLN A 869 28.45 -15.47 -38.60
N PHE A 870 27.99 -14.28 -38.17
CA PHE A 870 27.30 -14.13 -36.88
C PHE A 870 25.97 -14.90 -36.85
N THR A 871 25.23 -15.01 -37.97
CA THR A 871 24.06 -15.89 -38.06
C THR A 871 24.44 -17.36 -38.14
N GLU A 872 25.49 -17.78 -38.85
CA GLU A 872 25.95 -19.17 -38.82
C GLU A 872 26.42 -19.61 -37.42
N ILE A 873 27.08 -18.73 -36.66
CA ILE A 873 27.44 -18.98 -35.26
C ILE A 873 26.17 -19.07 -34.39
N ASN A 874 25.21 -18.15 -34.56
CA ASN A 874 23.93 -18.21 -33.83
C ASN A 874 23.09 -19.45 -34.20
N ASP A 875 23.12 -19.87 -35.45
CA ASP A 875 22.36 -21.01 -35.94
C ASP A 875 23.04 -22.34 -35.58
N CYS A 876 24.38 -22.39 -35.51
CA CYS A 876 25.11 -23.48 -34.84
C CYS A 876 24.78 -23.56 -33.33
N VAL A 877 24.60 -22.43 -32.66
CA VAL A 877 24.18 -22.39 -31.24
C VAL A 877 22.69 -22.75 -31.07
N ARG A 878 21.84 -22.52 -32.08
CA ARG A 878 20.42 -22.91 -32.09
C ARG A 878 20.18 -24.36 -32.49
N CYS A 879 21.01 -24.96 -33.35
CA CYS A 879 20.88 -26.35 -33.79
C CYS A 879 21.33 -27.31 -32.68
N HIS A 880 20.35 -27.86 -31.97
CA HIS A 880 20.45 -28.45 -30.63
C HIS A 880 21.29 -29.74 -30.44
N ASP A 881 21.96 -30.25 -31.47
CA ASP A 881 22.37 -31.66 -31.50
C ASP A 881 23.84 -31.98 -31.13
N TYR A 882 24.76 -30.99 -31.05
CA TYR A 882 26.20 -31.27 -30.83
C TYR A 882 26.96 -30.41 -29.81
N ILE A 883 26.36 -29.35 -29.24
CA ILE A 883 27.04 -28.49 -28.25
C ILE A 883 26.36 -28.65 -26.87
N PRO A 884 27.09 -29.03 -25.80
CA PRO A 884 26.55 -29.06 -24.44
C PRO A 884 26.05 -27.66 -24.03
N LYS A 885 24.91 -27.59 -23.32
CA LYS A 885 24.25 -26.31 -22.97
C LYS A 885 25.15 -25.40 -22.12
N GLU A 886 26.01 -26.02 -21.31
CA GLU A 886 27.05 -25.38 -20.51
C GLU A 886 28.04 -24.61 -21.38
N THR A 887 28.37 -25.14 -22.56
CA THR A 887 29.36 -24.57 -23.49
C THR A 887 28.76 -23.46 -24.34
N ALA A 888 27.49 -23.58 -24.76
CA ALA A 888 26.76 -22.52 -25.45
C ALA A 888 26.65 -21.23 -24.60
N ALA A 889 26.47 -21.37 -23.28
CA ALA A 889 26.41 -20.23 -22.35
C ALA A 889 27.74 -19.49 -22.22
N VAL A 890 28.87 -20.21 -22.21
CA VAL A 890 30.22 -19.61 -22.21
C VAL A 890 30.52 -18.94 -23.55
N LEU A 891 30.05 -19.52 -24.66
CA LEU A 891 30.14 -18.95 -26.01
C LEU A 891 29.43 -17.59 -26.12
N ILE A 892 28.18 -17.48 -25.63
CA ILE A 892 27.42 -16.22 -25.64
C ILE A 892 28.16 -15.12 -24.86
N GLN A 893 28.72 -15.43 -23.68
CA GLN A 893 29.55 -14.48 -22.95
C GLN A 893 30.85 -14.11 -23.68
N TRP A 894 31.42 -15.01 -24.49
CA TRP A 894 32.60 -14.73 -25.31
C TRP A 894 32.27 -13.87 -26.54
N THR A 895 31.11 -14.07 -27.18
CA THR A 895 30.66 -13.21 -28.29
C THR A 895 30.36 -11.79 -27.83
N ASP A 896 29.74 -11.61 -26.65
CA ASP A 896 29.51 -10.29 -26.06
C ASP A 896 30.83 -9.57 -25.71
N LEU A 897 31.85 -10.31 -25.26
CA LEU A 897 33.19 -9.79 -24.99
C LEU A 897 33.97 -9.44 -26.26
N LEU A 898 33.82 -10.23 -27.34
CA LEU A 898 34.47 -10.00 -28.63
C LEU A 898 33.84 -8.85 -29.41
N ALA A 899 32.50 -8.71 -29.36
CA ALA A 899 31.78 -7.56 -29.92
C ALA A 899 32.27 -6.22 -29.33
N PHE A 900 32.80 -6.23 -28.11
CA PHE A 900 33.41 -5.07 -27.46
C PHE A 900 34.94 -4.91 -27.68
N GLN A 901 35.63 -5.84 -28.37
CA GLN A 901 37.11 -5.85 -28.43
C GLN A 901 37.80 -5.90 -29.81
N ALA A 902 37.12 -6.18 -30.94
CA ALA A 902 37.65 -5.96 -32.31
C ALA A 902 36.52 -5.99 -33.37
N PRO A 903 36.63 -5.36 -34.57
CA PRO A 903 37.84 -4.83 -35.22
C PRO A 903 37.69 -3.40 -35.82
N TRP A 904 37.20 -2.41 -35.08
CA TRP A 904 36.98 -1.05 -35.65
C TRP A 904 38.23 -0.15 -35.78
N GLU A 905 39.40 -0.55 -35.24
CA GLU A 905 40.62 0.30 -35.28
C GLU A 905 41.25 0.49 -36.69
N PRO A 906 41.32 -0.52 -37.58
CA PRO A 906 41.76 -0.32 -38.97
C PRO A 906 40.83 0.64 -39.73
N MET A 907 39.51 0.44 -39.62
CA MET A 907 38.50 1.32 -40.22
C MET A 907 38.60 2.77 -39.70
N LYS A 908 38.78 2.96 -38.38
CA LYS A 908 39.07 4.27 -37.78
C LYS A 908 40.40 4.88 -38.24
N THR A 909 41.34 4.07 -38.74
CA THR A 909 42.63 4.55 -39.26
C THR A 909 42.51 5.01 -40.71
N ILE A 910 41.70 4.33 -41.52
CA ILE A 910 41.34 4.76 -42.88
C ILE A 910 40.45 6.02 -42.83
N LEU A 911 39.41 6.03 -42.00
CA LEU A 911 38.50 7.18 -41.86
C LEU A 911 39.20 8.45 -41.33
N LYS A 912 40.28 8.32 -40.55
CA LYS A 912 41.13 9.46 -40.15
C LYS A 912 41.86 10.15 -41.32
N GLN A 913 41.92 9.54 -42.50
CA GLN A 913 42.49 10.16 -43.70
C GLN A 913 41.48 11.02 -44.47
N PHE A 914 40.17 10.94 -44.16
CA PHE A 914 39.10 11.64 -44.87
C PHE A 914 38.18 12.43 -43.89
N PRO A 915 38.54 13.68 -43.53
CA PRO A 915 37.90 14.42 -42.43
C PRO A 915 36.44 14.88 -42.67
N SER A 916 35.86 14.59 -43.83
CA SER A 916 34.55 15.11 -44.28
C SER A 916 33.37 14.17 -44.02
N PHE A 917 33.59 12.95 -43.54
CA PHE A 917 32.52 11.95 -43.29
C PHE A 917 32.06 11.94 -41.84
N HIS A 918 30.83 12.42 -41.59
CA HIS A 918 30.06 12.11 -40.40
C HIS A 918 29.14 10.91 -40.69
N LEU A 919 29.22 9.87 -39.85
CA LEU A 919 28.28 8.74 -39.84
C LEU A 919 27.56 8.72 -38.49
N GLU A 920 26.22 8.66 -38.54
CA GLU A 920 25.37 8.44 -37.37
C GLU A 920 25.48 6.97 -36.94
N GLY A 921 25.80 6.71 -35.68
CA GLY A 921 25.98 5.36 -35.16
C GLY A 921 24.65 4.63 -34.95
N ARG A 922 24.57 3.40 -35.46
CA ARG A 922 23.66 2.34 -34.99
C ARG A 922 24.49 1.17 -34.48
#